data_AF-A0A067D2F8-F1
#
_entry.id   AF-A0A067D2F8-F1
#
_cell.length_a   1.000
_cell.length_b   1.000
_cell.length_c   1.000
_cell.angle_alpha   90.00
_cell.angle_beta   90.00
_cell.angle_gamma   90.00
#
_symmetry.space_group_name_H-M   'P 1'
#
loop_
_entity.id
_entity.type
_entity.pdbx_description
1 polymer ?
#
loop_
_entity_poly.entity_id
_entity_poly.type
_entity_poly.pdbx_seq_one_letter_code
_entity_poly.pdbx_strand_id
1 'polypeptide(L)'
;MAGCVLTDPSLLRLLLAYQDGLYEDVRDRLADAMFCVRLDDDGRYYHLPNVVEPVSTTRTLFLSLPAYDFRLPVHWTIVEGQLRLLMRVAACRPQLLTRDALYCAVASGDLPIVSYLCSLDLAPGRLTEPLLDLAVSHGSIALLELLVGAGFSRASPRAAAIAAERGDMDVLEYLASRSCDVTQAVATAAARGFLDIIIYLHARGVRGTSPAVVDGAAMHGHANVVAFLLQDGGYTNSATAWTLAANDGHLHVLQLLHQHDAPHCSSNAMDYAATEGHLEAVTFLHTHRNECGATTDAIDGASANGHLSVVQYLCANRTEGWTHRALDDAAGGGHLEVVVFLLQWGPPALSQRAVTQAAANGHAMVLQHLLAAQLQGVSATAAAACAVAEHGHLDALQVLYAYRQSGWNTSVWFAAFAHLDVLTFLLTHAPECVDADASLVPTALSVPVARLLQSALGHHLRLNLRQDDVGVLALFPGYPWSETTMREAIRSGNLAMVRYLHEHEHDHVCSADLLATAASVPGNTDVFTYLAEHCVRATSEDVWIQAARHGNLAILEALHANQSLGATPAVMDEAARVGAVDVLRFLHDHRREGCSTRAMFDAITYGHWRVVAFLCRHGEPGVSNEASCRNIEIAIEAFDPEWTEARLSDVLPLLLRRLDALRA
;
A
#
# COMPACT_ATOMS: atom_id res chain seq x y z
N MET A 1 75.28 4.41 15.18
CA MET A 1 74.20 5.41 15.02
C MET A 1 73.02 4.89 14.19
N ALA A 2 72.62 3.61 14.32
CA ALA A 2 71.49 3.04 13.54
C ALA A 2 70.32 2.56 14.42
N GLY A 3 70.37 2.78 15.75
CA GLY A 3 69.36 2.28 16.69
C GLY A 3 68.26 3.26 17.08
N CYS A 4 68.38 4.55 16.74
CA CYS A 4 67.46 5.59 17.22
C CYS A 4 66.35 5.98 16.24
N VAL A 5 66.35 5.45 15.00
CA VAL A 5 65.31 5.79 14.01
C VAL A 5 64.06 4.91 14.18
N LEU A 6 64.20 3.71 14.77
CA LEU A 6 63.09 2.74 14.94
C LEU A 6 62.40 2.80 16.31
N THR A 7 62.83 3.68 17.21
CA THR A 7 62.22 3.86 18.54
C THR A 7 61.22 5.00 18.60
N ASP A 8 61.12 5.81 17.54
CA ASP A 8 60.10 6.84 17.43
C ASP A 8 58.77 6.18 17.00
N PRO A 9 57.75 6.13 17.87
CA PRO A 9 56.48 5.46 17.59
C PRO A 9 55.72 6.10 16.41
N SER A 10 55.93 7.39 16.16
CA SER A 10 55.34 8.12 15.04
C SER A 10 56.00 7.73 13.72
N LEU A 11 57.32 7.55 13.72
CA LEU A 11 58.11 7.14 12.56
C LEU A 11 57.91 5.64 12.26
N LEU A 12 57.74 4.82 13.29
CA LEU A 12 57.41 3.40 13.18
C LEU A 12 55.96 3.20 12.69
N ARG A 13 55.00 4.03 13.14
CA ARG A 13 53.62 4.06 12.59
C ARG A 13 53.62 4.49 11.12
N LEU A 14 54.38 5.50 10.73
CA LEU A 14 54.53 5.92 9.33
C LEU A 14 55.15 4.82 8.46
N LEU A 15 56.18 4.12 8.96
CA LEU A 15 56.84 3.02 8.26
C LEU A 15 55.94 1.77 8.14
N LEU A 16 55.18 1.42 9.18
CA LEU A 16 54.23 0.30 9.17
C LEU A 16 52.95 0.64 8.40
N ALA A 17 52.51 1.92 8.38
CA ALA A 17 51.45 2.39 7.50
C ALA A 17 51.85 2.27 6.02
N TYR A 18 53.14 2.44 5.72
CA TYR A 18 53.71 2.27 4.38
C TYR A 18 53.85 0.80 3.93
N GLN A 19 53.70 -0.19 4.82
CA GLN A 19 53.98 -1.60 4.48
C GLN A 19 52.92 -2.28 3.61
N ASP A 20 51.70 -1.75 3.54
CA ASP A 20 50.66 -2.20 2.59
C ASP A 20 50.59 -1.33 1.32
N GLY A 21 51.50 -0.38 1.14
CA GLY A 21 51.54 0.51 -0.03
C GLY A 21 50.37 1.50 -0.15
N LEU A 22 49.59 1.69 0.92
CA LEU A 22 48.45 2.61 0.97
C LEU A 22 48.74 3.77 1.92
N TYR A 23 48.42 5.00 1.50
CA TYR A 23 48.48 6.18 2.37
C TYR A 23 47.45 6.07 3.52
N GLU A 24 47.74 6.71 4.66
CA GLU A 24 46.87 6.68 5.87
C GLU A 24 45.46 7.20 5.55
N ASP A 25 45.36 8.32 4.84
CA ASP A 25 44.08 8.91 4.41
C ASP A 25 43.30 8.03 3.42
N VAL A 26 44.00 7.26 2.58
CA VAL A 26 43.38 6.26 1.69
C VAL A 26 42.83 5.09 2.47
N ARG A 27 43.55 4.64 3.51
CA ARG A 27 43.12 3.53 4.37
C ARG A 27 41.85 3.87 5.14
N ASP A 28 41.82 5.05 5.75
CA ASP A 28 40.66 5.54 6.49
C ASP A 28 39.44 5.61 5.57
N ARG A 29 39.60 6.17 4.36
CA ARG A 29 38.52 6.22 3.37
C ARG A 29 37.97 4.84 2.98
N LEU A 30 38.85 3.87 2.77
CA LEU A 30 38.43 2.50 2.42
C LEU A 30 37.70 1.84 3.59
N ALA A 31 38.14 2.08 4.82
CA ALA A 31 37.48 1.59 6.03
C ALA A 31 36.09 2.24 6.21
N ASP A 32 36.00 3.56 6.11
CA ASP A 32 34.75 4.32 6.26
C ASP A 32 33.69 3.85 5.24
N ALA A 33 34.12 3.61 4.00
CA ALA A 33 33.24 3.09 2.97
C ALA A 33 32.71 1.68 3.30
N MET A 34 33.55 0.78 3.86
CA MET A 34 33.11 -0.57 4.25
C MET A 34 32.02 -0.56 5.33
N PHE A 35 31.97 0.48 6.17
CA PHE A 35 30.95 0.64 7.20
C PHE A 35 29.70 1.39 6.73
N CYS A 36 29.64 1.80 5.46
CA CYS A 36 28.47 2.46 4.89
C CYS A 36 27.47 1.48 4.27
N VAL A 37 26.21 1.59 4.69
CA VAL A 37 25.11 0.73 4.23
C VAL A 37 23.93 1.61 3.78
N ARG A 38 23.23 1.19 2.72
CA ARG A 38 21.99 1.81 2.25
C ARG A 38 20.83 1.32 3.13
N LEU A 39 20.12 2.23 3.80
CA LEU A 39 19.08 1.85 4.77
C LEU A 39 17.65 2.15 4.34
N ASP A 40 17.41 3.11 3.43
CA ASP A 40 16.05 3.53 3.05
C ASP A 40 15.76 3.33 1.54
N ASP A 41 14.45 3.27 1.23
CA ASP A 41 13.94 3.12 -0.14
C ASP A 41 14.22 4.36 -1.01
N ASP A 42 14.51 5.51 -0.39
CA ASP A 42 14.94 6.74 -1.03
C ASP A 42 16.41 6.70 -1.51
N GLY A 43 17.15 5.65 -1.16
CA GLY A 43 18.51 5.41 -1.63
C GLY A 43 19.57 6.27 -0.93
N ARG A 44 19.41 6.56 0.36
CA ARG A 44 20.40 7.26 1.20
C ARG A 44 21.36 6.27 1.87
N TYR A 45 22.62 6.69 2.00
CA TYR A 45 23.67 5.93 2.67
C TYR A 45 23.93 6.45 4.09
N TYR A 46 24.14 5.54 5.04
CA TYR A 46 24.46 5.87 6.43
C TYR A 46 25.73 5.14 6.87
N HIS A 47 26.54 5.81 7.69
CA HIS A 47 27.76 5.25 8.27
C HIS A 47 27.43 4.53 9.59
N LEU A 48 27.79 3.25 9.72
CA LEU A 48 27.64 2.52 11.00
C LEU A 48 28.86 2.73 11.91
N PRO A 49 28.70 2.76 13.24
CA PRO A 49 27.47 2.60 14.01
C PRO A 49 26.70 3.92 14.24
N ASN A 50 27.25 5.05 13.82
CA ASN A 50 26.69 6.38 14.07
C ASN A 50 25.67 6.78 12.99
N VAL A 51 24.44 6.26 13.08
CA VAL A 51 23.31 6.64 12.21
C VAL A 51 22.79 8.01 12.64
N VAL A 52 23.49 9.08 12.29
CA VAL A 52 23.12 10.46 12.67
C VAL A 52 22.50 11.20 11.50
N GLU A 53 23.15 11.18 10.32
CA GLU A 53 22.67 11.84 9.10
C GLU A 53 23.09 11.03 7.85
N PRO A 54 22.31 11.10 6.76
CA PRO A 54 22.66 10.45 5.50
C PRO A 54 23.90 11.12 4.89
N VAL A 55 24.89 10.31 4.52
CA VAL A 55 26.17 10.74 3.95
C VAL A 55 25.98 11.28 2.53
N SER A 56 25.20 10.57 1.71
CA SER A 56 24.91 10.91 0.31
C SER A 56 23.76 10.07 -0.22
N THR A 57 23.26 10.40 -1.41
CA THR A 57 22.23 9.64 -2.12
C THR A 57 22.82 8.80 -3.27
N THR A 58 22.19 7.69 -3.62
CA THR A 58 22.54 6.88 -4.81
C THR A 58 22.56 7.72 -6.09
N ARG A 59 21.66 8.71 -6.21
CA ARG A 59 21.59 9.64 -7.34
C ARG A 59 22.81 10.54 -7.45
N THR A 60 23.31 11.09 -6.33
CA THR A 60 24.50 11.95 -6.33
C THR A 60 25.77 11.15 -6.56
N LEU A 61 25.80 9.89 -6.14
CA LEU A 61 26.95 9.01 -6.31
C LEU A 61 27.00 8.32 -7.67
N PHE A 62 25.94 8.33 -8.48
CA PHE A 62 25.90 7.63 -9.79
C PHE A 62 26.22 6.13 -9.68
N LEU A 63 25.82 5.51 -8.58
CA LEU A 63 25.96 4.07 -8.31
C LEU A 63 24.57 3.45 -8.19
N SER A 64 24.31 2.39 -8.97
CA SER A 64 23.05 1.65 -8.91
C SER A 64 23.26 0.37 -8.11
N LEU A 65 22.90 0.33 -6.83
CA LEU A 65 23.08 -0.90 -6.07
C LEU A 65 22.01 -1.22 -5.02
N PRO A 66 21.58 -2.50 -4.98
CA PRO A 66 20.93 -3.12 -3.84
C PRO A 66 21.91 -3.64 -2.75
N ALA A 67 23.24 -3.54 -2.93
CA ALA A 67 24.30 -4.01 -2.01
C ALA A 67 25.50 -3.04 -1.95
N TYR A 68 26.61 -3.39 -1.27
CA TYR A 68 27.84 -2.58 -1.20
C TYR A 68 28.58 -2.50 -2.57
N ASP A 69 28.92 -1.30 -3.06
CA ASP A 69 29.83 -1.12 -4.24
C ASP A 69 31.25 -1.04 -3.76
N PHE A 70 32.15 -1.78 -4.42
CA PHE A 70 33.58 -1.59 -4.21
C PHE A 70 34.07 -0.21 -4.72
N ARG A 71 33.31 0.47 -5.60
CA ARG A 71 33.62 1.81 -6.15
C ARG A 71 33.15 2.97 -5.28
N LEU A 72 32.35 2.71 -4.24
CA LEU A 72 31.83 3.72 -3.32
C LEU A 72 32.91 4.65 -2.74
N PRO A 73 34.10 4.16 -2.30
CA PRO A 73 35.14 5.04 -1.77
C PRO A 73 35.55 6.14 -2.74
N VAL A 74 35.69 5.82 -4.04
CA VAL A 74 36.10 6.77 -5.07
C VAL A 74 35.00 7.80 -5.32
N HIS A 75 33.76 7.35 -5.52
CA HIS A 75 32.65 8.24 -5.82
C HIS A 75 32.37 9.21 -4.67
N TRP A 76 32.54 8.75 -3.43
CA TRP A 76 32.43 9.60 -2.26
C TRP A 76 33.57 10.64 -2.18
N THR A 77 34.82 10.26 -2.46
CA THR A 77 35.92 11.25 -2.50
C THR A 77 35.71 12.35 -3.53
N ILE A 78 34.99 12.05 -4.61
CA ILE A 78 34.62 13.00 -5.67
C ILE A 78 33.56 13.98 -5.17
N VAL A 79 32.47 13.48 -4.56
CA VAL A 79 31.41 14.34 -4.00
C VAL A 79 31.93 15.31 -2.93
N GLU A 80 32.95 14.91 -2.18
CA GLU A 80 33.58 15.78 -1.16
C GLU A 80 34.64 16.74 -1.72
N GLY A 81 34.90 16.73 -3.03
CA GLY A 81 35.88 17.63 -3.65
C GLY A 81 37.35 17.31 -3.29
N GLN A 82 37.67 16.09 -2.83
CA GLN A 82 38.99 15.75 -2.31
C GLN A 82 39.97 15.27 -3.40
N LEU A 83 40.40 16.17 -4.29
CA LEU A 83 41.32 15.84 -5.40
C LEU A 83 42.59 15.11 -4.95
N ARG A 84 43.24 15.57 -3.87
CA ARG A 84 44.50 14.97 -3.38
C ARG A 84 44.31 13.52 -2.94
N LEU A 85 43.20 13.24 -2.26
CA LEU A 85 42.87 11.88 -1.82
C LEU A 85 42.55 11.01 -3.03
N LEU A 86 41.77 11.52 -3.98
CA LEU A 86 41.46 10.83 -5.23
C LEU A 86 42.72 10.45 -6.02
N MET A 87 43.70 11.35 -6.12
CA MET A 87 44.99 11.07 -6.77
C MET A 87 45.76 9.92 -6.07
N ARG A 88 45.73 9.87 -4.74
CA ARG A 88 46.35 8.79 -3.97
C ARG A 88 45.61 7.48 -4.14
N VAL A 89 44.27 7.49 -4.11
CA VAL A 89 43.44 6.30 -4.39
C VAL A 89 43.72 5.76 -5.79
N ALA A 90 43.87 6.64 -6.78
CA ALA A 90 44.22 6.26 -8.15
C ALA A 90 45.56 5.54 -8.26
N ALA A 91 46.59 6.03 -7.57
CA ALA A 91 47.92 5.43 -7.56
C ALA A 91 47.93 4.06 -6.86
N CYS A 92 47.14 3.91 -5.81
CA CYS A 92 47.11 2.72 -4.97
C CYS A 92 46.16 1.61 -5.50
N ARG A 93 45.01 1.99 -6.05
CA ARG A 93 43.89 1.10 -6.40
C ARG A 93 43.23 1.53 -7.71
N PRO A 94 43.93 1.46 -8.86
CA PRO A 94 43.40 1.92 -10.15
C PRO A 94 42.15 1.16 -10.60
N GLN A 95 41.93 -0.06 -10.09
CA GLN A 95 40.76 -0.90 -10.39
C GLN A 95 39.42 -0.28 -9.95
N LEU A 96 39.45 0.66 -9.00
CA LEU A 96 38.26 1.35 -8.49
C LEU A 96 37.80 2.49 -9.42
N LEU A 97 38.66 2.92 -10.34
CA LEU A 97 38.41 4.03 -11.25
C LEU A 97 37.76 3.55 -12.54
N THR A 98 36.45 3.70 -12.60
CA THR A 98 35.65 3.42 -13.79
C THR A 98 35.14 4.71 -14.41
N ARG A 99 34.65 4.66 -15.66
CA ARG A 99 34.00 5.82 -16.28
C ARG A 99 32.81 6.36 -15.46
N ASP A 100 32.18 5.56 -14.61
CA ASP A 100 31.10 6.02 -13.73
C ASP A 100 31.58 7.09 -12.73
N ALA A 101 32.86 7.06 -12.34
CA ALA A 101 33.46 8.09 -11.50
C ALA A 101 33.51 9.45 -12.21
N LEU A 102 33.65 9.45 -13.54
CA LEU A 102 33.61 10.67 -14.34
C LEU A 102 32.20 11.29 -14.37
N TYR A 103 31.13 10.49 -14.39
CA TYR A 103 29.76 11.01 -14.26
C TYR A 103 29.55 11.66 -12.89
N CYS A 104 30.02 11.02 -11.82
CA CYS A 104 29.98 11.60 -10.48
C CYS A 104 30.73 12.94 -10.41
N ALA A 105 31.91 13.02 -11.03
CA ALA A 105 32.71 14.25 -11.03
C ALA A 105 32.11 15.37 -11.88
N VAL A 106 31.52 15.03 -13.03
CA VAL A 106 30.78 16.00 -13.86
C VAL A 106 29.54 16.48 -13.12
N ALA A 107 28.88 15.60 -12.36
CA ALA A 107 27.73 15.95 -11.53
C ALA A 107 28.06 16.78 -10.28
N SER A 108 29.30 16.74 -9.78
CA SER A 108 29.73 17.64 -8.70
C SER A 108 30.17 19.01 -9.22
N GLY A 109 30.52 19.11 -10.51
CA GLY A 109 30.99 20.35 -11.15
C GLY A 109 32.46 20.69 -10.84
N ASP A 110 33.22 19.80 -10.20
CA ASP A 110 34.60 20.06 -9.79
C ASP A 110 35.60 19.95 -10.95
N LEU A 111 35.87 21.09 -11.61
CA LEU A 111 36.80 21.18 -12.75
C LEU A 111 38.16 20.50 -12.51
N PRO A 112 38.84 20.64 -11.34
CA PRO A 112 40.14 19.99 -11.12
C PRO A 112 40.04 18.46 -11.07
N ILE A 113 38.97 17.94 -10.47
CA ILE A 113 38.73 16.50 -10.38
C ILE A 113 38.39 15.93 -11.76
N VAL A 114 37.53 16.61 -12.51
CA VAL A 114 37.19 16.22 -13.88
C VAL A 114 38.42 16.24 -14.77
N SER A 115 39.25 17.29 -14.70
CA SER A 115 40.51 17.38 -15.46
C SER A 115 41.45 16.22 -15.14
N TYR A 116 41.56 15.85 -13.87
CA TYR A 116 42.40 14.73 -13.44
C TYR A 116 41.86 13.41 -13.99
N LEU A 117 40.56 13.13 -13.81
CA LEU A 117 39.95 11.89 -14.30
C LEU A 117 39.99 11.77 -15.82
N CYS A 118 39.85 12.86 -16.58
CA CYS A 118 40.01 12.87 -18.03
C CYS A 118 41.44 12.57 -18.50
N SER A 119 42.45 12.78 -17.65
CA SER A 119 43.85 12.44 -17.98
C SER A 119 44.17 10.95 -17.79
N LEU A 120 43.26 10.19 -17.18
CA LEU A 120 43.44 8.77 -16.87
C LEU A 120 42.76 7.87 -17.92
N ASP A 121 43.34 6.69 -18.14
CA ASP A 121 42.69 5.63 -18.93
C ASP A 121 41.73 4.83 -18.04
N LEU A 122 40.49 5.33 -17.93
CA LEU A 122 39.46 4.77 -17.04
C LEU A 122 38.84 3.49 -17.62
N ALA A 123 38.66 2.49 -16.75
CA ALA A 123 37.94 1.26 -17.10
C ALA A 123 36.49 1.56 -17.53
N PRO A 124 35.89 0.75 -18.43
CA PRO A 124 34.52 0.98 -18.88
C PRO A 124 33.54 0.95 -17.70
N GLY A 125 32.65 1.95 -17.66
CA GLY A 125 31.60 2.09 -16.66
C GLY A 125 30.30 1.38 -17.08
N ARG A 126 29.31 1.39 -16.18
CA ARG A 126 27.95 0.88 -16.46
C ARG A 126 27.04 1.96 -17.04
N LEU A 127 27.34 3.24 -16.83
CA LEU A 127 26.53 4.34 -17.30
C LEU A 127 26.77 4.62 -18.79
N THR A 128 25.67 4.79 -19.52
CA THR A 128 25.66 5.00 -20.97
C THR A 128 25.10 6.36 -21.39
N GLU A 129 24.68 7.19 -20.43
CA GLU A 129 24.13 8.52 -20.71
C GLU A 129 25.18 9.44 -21.36
N PRO A 130 24.81 10.40 -22.22
CA PRO A 130 25.78 11.31 -22.80
C PRO A 130 26.36 12.22 -21.70
N LEU A 131 27.63 12.03 -21.35
CA LEU A 131 28.32 12.81 -20.31
C LEU A 131 28.25 14.34 -20.53
N LEU A 132 28.19 14.78 -21.79
CA LEU A 132 28.02 16.18 -22.14
C LEU A 132 26.66 16.75 -21.73
N ASP A 133 25.58 15.95 -21.74
CA ASP A 133 24.25 16.42 -21.35
C ASP A 133 24.21 16.75 -19.84
N LEU A 134 24.93 15.98 -19.03
CA LEU A 134 25.11 16.21 -17.60
C LEU A 134 25.97 17.45 -17.32
N ALA A 135 26.96 17.73 -18.18
CA ALA A 135 27.72 18.98 -18.08
C ALA A 135 26.85 20.19 -18.47
N VAL A 136 25.97 20.04 -19.47
CA VAL A 136 25.00 21.08 -19.85
C VAL A 136 24.03 21.36 -18.71
N SER A 137 23.58 20.34 -17.97
CA SER A 137 22.68 20.56 -16.83
C SER A 137 23.31 21.39 -15.70
N HIS A 138 24.63 21.51 -15.66
CA HIS A 138 25.37 22.38 -14.71
C HIS A 138 25.50 23.82 -15.19
N GLY A 139 25.30 24.10 -16.49
CA GLY A 139 25.50 25.44 -17.07
C GLY A 139 26.96 25.89 -17.17
N SER A 140 27.94 25.00 -16.94
CA SER A 140 29.37 25.37 -16.92
C SER A 140 30.04 25.17 -18.27
N ILE A 141 30.34 26.28 -18.97
CA ILE A 141 31.07 26.25 -20.24
C ILE A 141 32.48 25.69 -20.07
N ALA A 142 33.17 26.02 -18.97
CA ALA A 142 34.50 25.51 -18.69
C ALA A 142 34.52 23.97 -18.57
N LEU A 143 33.46 23.40 -17.99
CA LEU A 143 33.30 21.95 -17.89
C LEU A 143 33.06 21.33 -19.27
N LEU A 144 32.25 21.97 -20.11
CA LEU A 144 32.01 21.54 -21.49
C LEU A 144 33.28 21.61 -22.34
N GLU A 145 34.05 22.69 -22.27
CA GLU A 145 35.31 22.84 -22.99
C GLU A 145 36.34 21.78 -22.58
N LEU A 146 36.43 21.48 -21.29
CA LEU A 146 37.32 20.45 -20.74
C LEU A 146 36.93 19.06 -21.29
N LEU A 147 35.67 18.67 -21.19
CA LEU A 147 35.19 17.38 -21.68
C LEU A 147 35.37 17.25 -23.20
N VAL A 148 35.10 18.32 -23.95
CA VAL A 148 35.32 18.33 -25.39
C VAL A 148 36.81 18.24 -25.74
N GLY A 149 37.68 18.93 -25.00
CA GLY A 149 39.14 18.80 -25.12
C GLY A 149 39.66 17.40 -24.81
N ALA A 150 38.98 16.68 -23.92
CA ALA A 150 39.25 15.27 -23.61
C ALA A 150 38.70 14.27 -24.66
N GLY A 151 38.06 14.75 -25.73
CA GLY A 151 37.58 13.93 -26.85
C GLY A 151 36.11 13.54 -26.79
N PHE A 152 35.35 13.99 -25.78
CA PHE A 152 33.90 13.78 -25.71
C PHE A 152 33.20 14.82 -26.61
N SER A 153 32.77 14.43 -27.81
CA SER A 153 32.30 15.37 -28.85
C SER A 153 30.81 15.26 -29.22
N ARG A 154 30.10 14.24 -28.74
CA ARG A 154 28.68 14.03 -29.06
C ARG A 154 27.78 14.38 -27.88
N ALA A 155 27.22 15.59 -27.90
CA ALA A 155 26.04 15.92 -27.09
C ALA A 155 24.79 15.32 -27.75
N SER A 156 23.80 14.93 -26.96
CA SER A 156 22.53 14.48 -27.55
C SER A 156 21.69 15.67 -28.01
N PRO A 157 20.67 15.45 -28.88
CA PRO A 157 19.69 16.50 -29.20
C PRO A 157 18.97 17.05 -27.95
N ARG A 158 18.91 16.29 -26.85
CA ARG A 158 18.31 16.70 -25.57
C ARG A 158 19.17 17.74 -24.84
N ALA A 159 20.48 17.81 -25.10
CA ALA A 159 21.36 18.80 -24.48
C ALA A 159 20.89 20.23 -24.76
N ALA A 160 20.48 20.52 -25.99
CA ALA A 160 19.97 21.84 -26.37
C ALA A 160 18.65 22.16 -25.64
N ALA A 161 17.79 21.16 -25.44
CA ALA A 161 16.56 21.32 -24.66
C ALA A 161 16.86 21.61 -23.18
N ILE A 162 17.86 20.94 -22.57
CA ILE A 162 18.29 21.18 -21.19
C ILE A 162 18.83 22.61 -21.03
N ALA A 163 19.67 23.07 -21.97
CA ALA A 163 20.17 24.45 -21.95
C ALA A 163 19.02 25.47 -22.05
N ALA A 164 18.07 25.24 -22.95
CA ALA A 164 16.89 26.08 -23.11
C ALA A 164 15.95 26.04 -21.90
N GLU A 165 15.83 24.89 -21.21
CA GLU A 165 15.01 24.76 -20.00
C GLU A 165 15.52 25.68 -18.87
N ARG A 166 16.84 25.89 -18.81
CA ARG A 166 17.51 26.71 -17.80
C ARG A 166 17.62 28.18 -18.19
N GLY A 167 17.44 28.50 -19.47
CA GLY A 167 17.70 29.84 -20.00
C GLY A 167 19.19 30.12 -20.23
N ASP A 168 20.02 29.09 -20.32
CA ASP A 168 21.48 29.22 -20.43
C ASP A 168 21.88 29.53 -21.88
N MET A 169 21.73 30.79 -22.28
CA MET A 169 22.01 31.28 -23.63
C MET A 169 23.45 30.99 -24.08
N ASP A 170 24.45 31.22 -23.21
CA ASP A 170 25.86 31.00 -23.55
C ASP A 170 26.17 29.52 -23.86
N VAL A 171 25.55 28.59 -23.10
CA VAL A 171 25.69 27.15 -23.35
C VAL A 171 25.03 26.78 -24.66
N LEU A 172 23.88 27.37 -24.97
CA LEU A 172 23.20 27.14 -26.23
C LEU A 172 23.99 27.69 -27.43
N GLU A 173 24.62 28.86 -27.31
CA GLU A 173 25.54 29.41 -28.31
C GLU A 173 26.73 28.47 -28.54
N TYR A 174 27.31 27.97 -27.44
CA TYR A 174 28.41 27.01 -27.49
C TYR A 174 28.00 25.74 -28.24
N LEU A 175 26.86 25.13 -27.91
CA LEU A 175 26.34 23.93 -28.59
C LEU A 175 26.06 24.21 -30.08
N ALA A 176 25.44 25.34 -30.40
CA ALA A 176 25.14 25.73 -31.78
C ALA A 176 26.41 25.99 -32.61
N SER A 177 27.48 26.52 -32.00
CA SER A 177 28.77 26.73 -32.66
C SER A 177 29.45 25.43 -33.09
N ARG A 178 29.14 24.32 -32.40
CA ARG A 178 29.69 22.97 -32.65
C ARG A 178 28.84 22.13 -33.61
N SER A 179 27.87 22.73 -34.30
CA SER A 179 26.94 22.04 -35.20
C SER A 179 26.08 20.97 -34.51
N CYS A 180 25.83 21.11 -33.21
CA CYS A 180 24.83 20.27 -32.52
C CYS A 180 23.42 20.64 -33.00
N ASP A 181 22.53 19.65 -33.02
CA ASP A 181 21.12 19.88 -33.32
C ASP A 181 20.45 20.63 -32.15
N VAL A 182 20.02 21.87 -32.40
CA VAL A 182 19.37 22.74 -31.42
C VAL A 182 17.87 22.91 -31.68
N THR A 183 17.29 22.11 -32.57
CA THR A 183 15.86 22.22 -32.94
C THR A 183 14.92 22.03 -31.75
N GLN A 184 15.23 21.09 -30.84
CA GLN A 184 14.41 20.83 -29.65
C GLN A 184 14.41 21.97 -28.63
N ALA A 185 15.43 22.84 -28.66
CA ALA A 185 15.51 24.01 -27.77
C ALA A 185 14.37 25.00 -27.99
N VAL A 186 13.84 25.10 -29.23
CA VAL A 186 12.80 26.09 -29.58
C VAL A 186 11.52 25.87 -28.77
N ALA A 187 11.03 24.63 -28.71
CA ALA A 187 9.80 24.32 -27.98
C ALA A 187 9.96 24.51 -26.47
N THR A 188 11.09 24.08 -25.91
CA THR A 188 11.39 24.24 -24.48
C THR A 188 11.56 25.71 -24.09
N ALA A 189 12.28 26.50 -24.89
CA ALA A 189 12.44 27.94 -24.67
C ALA A 189 11.09 28.66 -24.73
N ALA A 190 10.20 28.26 -25.66
CA ALA A 190 8.87 28.82 -25.77
C ALA A 190 7.99 28.50 -24.54
N ALA A 191 8.02 27.26 -24.05
CA ALA A 191 7.30 26.86 -22.84
C ALA A 191 7.83 27.51 -21.56
N ARG A 192 9.10 27.95 -21.54
CA ARG A 192 9.72 28.64 -20.39
C ARG A 192 9.73 30.17 -20.51
N GLY A 193 9.35 30.71 -21.66
CA GLY A 193 9.24 32.16 -21.88
C GLY A 193 10.56 32.86 -22.26
N PHE A 194 11.59 32.12 -22.67
CA PHE A 194 12.90 32.68 -23.03
C PHE A 194 12.91 33.23 -24.46
N LEU A 195 12.38 34.45 -24.61
CA LEU A 195 12.28 35.14 -25.90
C LEU A 195 13.64 35.40 -26.57
N ASP A 196 14.68 35.68 -25.79
CA ASP A 196 16.05 35.88 -26.25
C ASP A 196 16.62 34.64 -26.97
N ILE A 197 16.44 33.46 -26.38
CA ILE A 197 16.82 32.19 -26.97
C ILE A 197 16.04 31.95 -28.27
N ILE A 198 14.75 32.27 -28.31
CA ILE A 198 13.92 32.11 -29.51
C ILE A 198 14.39 33.03 -30.62
N ILE A 199 14.65 34.31 -30.32
CA ILE A 199 15.18 35.29 -31.28
C ILE A 199 16.52 34.79 -31.85
N TYR A 200 17.40 34.27 -30.99
CA TYR A 200 18.69 33.73 -31.40
C TYR A 200 18.56 32.51 -32.33
N LEU A 201 17.75 31.51 -31.95
CA LEU A 201 17.52 30.32 -32.75
C LEU A 201 16.87 30.67 -34.09
N HIS A 202 15.94 31.62 -34.08
CA HIS A 202 15.27 32.13 -35.27
C HIS A 202 16.22 32.83 -36.23
N ALA A 203 17.14 33.66 -35.73
CA ALA A 203 18.17 34.32 -36.53
C ALA A 203 19.11 33.33 -37.24
N ARG A 204 19.22 32.10 -36.73
CA ARG A 204 19.99 31.00 -37.34
C ARG A 204 19.17 30.15 -38.31
N GLY A 205 17.91 30.49 -38.55
CA GLY A 205 17.00 29.73 -39.41
C GLY A 205 16.45 28.46 -38.75
N VAL A 206 16.64 28.27 -37.44
CA VAL A 206 16.07 27.14 -36.69
C VAL A 206 14.65 27.51 -36.27
N ARG A 207 13.69 27.14 -37.12
CA ARG A 207 12.26 27.37 -36.88
C ARG A 207 11.61 26.11 -36.35
N GLY A 208 10.81 26.24 -35.29
CA GLY A 208 9.97 25.15 -34.83
C GLY A 208 8.74 25.07 -35.72
N THR A 209 8.70 24.14 -36.67
CA THR A 209 7.56 24.00 -37.60
C THR A 209 6.32 23.35 -36.95
N SER A 210 6.39 23.02 -35.66
CA SER A 210 5.32 22.36 -34.92
C SER A 210 4.46 23.37 -34.15
N PRO A 211 3.12 23.21 -34.16
CA PRO A 211 2.22 24.01 -33.32
C PRO A 211 2.55 23.95 -31.82
N ALA A 212 3.25 22.88 -31.38
CA ALA A 212 3.66 22.68 -30.00
C ALA A 212 4.47 23.84 -29.39
N VAL A 213 5.16 24.62 -30.24
CA VAL A 213 5.94 25.79 -29.77
C VAL A 213 5.01 26.91 -29.29
N VAL A 214 3.96 27.21 -30.06
CA VAL A 214 2.96 28.23 -29.68
C VAL A 214 2.11 27.70 -28.53
N ASP A 215 1.74 26.41 -28.55
CA ASP A 215 0.96 25.77 -27.48
C ASP A 215 1.66 25.86 -26.12
N GLY A 216 2.96 25.54 -26.06
CA GLY A 216 3.73 25.59 -24.81
C GLY A 216 3.84 27.02 -24.25
N ALA A 217 4.06 28.00 -25.13
CA ALA A 217 4.08 29.42 -24.74
C ALA A 217 2.69 29.92 -24.31
N ALA A 218 1.63 29.44 -24.96
CA ALA A 218 0.26 29.80 -24.66
C ALA A 218 -0.20 29.22 -23.31
N MET A 219 0.15 27.96 -23.02
CA MET A 219 -0.10 27.29 -21.74
C MET A 219 0.47 28.07 -20.56
N HIS A 220 1.71 28.58 -20.67
CA HIS A 220 2.36 29.29 -19.56
C HIS A 220 2.21 30.82 -19.62
N GLY A 221 1.36 31.33 -20.52
CA GLY A 221 1.01 32.75 -20.56
C GLY A 221 2.10 33.67 -21.09
N HIS A 222 3.07 33.15 -21.84
CA HIS A 222 4.20 33.91 -22.36
C HIS A 222 3.81 34.76 -23.58
N ALA A 223 3.03 35.81 -23.35
CA ALA A 223 2.47 36.69 -24.38
C ALA A 223 3.53 37.33 -25.30
N ASN A 224 4.69 37.71 -24.76
CA ASN A 224 5.82 38.25 -25.54
C ASN A 224 6.38 37.22 -26.54
N VAL A 225 6.48 35.96 -26.13
CA VAL A 225 6.90 34.86 -27.00
C VAL A 225 5.83 34.57 -28.04
N VAL A 226 4.56 34.46 -27.64
CA VAL A 226 3.45 34.23 -28.57
C VAL A 226 3.37 35.33 -29.63
N ALA A 227 3.48 36.61 -29.23
CA ALA A 227 3.48 37.74 -30.15
C ALA A 227 4.61 37.63 -31.19
N PHE A 228 5.83 37.30 -30.74
CA PHE A 228 6.97 37.11 -31.63
C PHE A 228 6.76 35.95 -32.62
N LEU A 229 6.30 34.79 -32.12
CA LEU A 229 6.07 33.60 -32.94
C LEU A 229 4.98 33.80 -34.00
N LEU A 230 3.90 34.50 -33.64
CA LEU A 230 2.77 34.78 -34.55
C LEU A 230 3.09 35.86 -35.59
N GLN A 231 4.00 36.80 -35.29
CA GLN A 231 4.37 37.88 -36.21
C GLN A 231 5.19 37.40 -37.42
N ASP A 232 6.05 36.39 -37.25
CA ASP A 232 6.98 35.95 -38.29
C ASP A 232 6.36 35.03 -39.35
N GLY A 233 5.12 34.54 -39.14
CA GLY A 233 4.40 33.69 -40.10
C GLY A 233 5.01 32.30 -40.35
N GLY A 234 6.12 31.97 -39.66
CA GLY A 234 6.82 30.68 -39.75
C GLY A 234 6.29 29.59 -38.81
N TYR A 235 5.48 29.97 -37.83
CA TYR A 235 4.91 29.07 -36.83
C TYR A 235 3.42 28.85 -37.11
N THR A 236 3.00 27.60 -37.14
CA THR A 236 1.58 27.24 -37.23
C THR A 236 0.94 27.33 -35.85
N ASN A 237 -0.24 27.93 -35.75
CA ASN A 237 -1.06 27.88 -34.55
C ASN A 237 -2.05 26.71 -34.64
N SER A 238 -2.70 26.41 -33.51
CA SER A 238 -3.63 25.29 -33.38
C SER A 238 -4.75 25.64 -32.40
N ALA A 239 -5.85 24.89 -32.48
CA ALA A 239 -6.95 24.96 -31.51
C ALA A 239 -6.49 24.73 -30.06
N THR A 240 -5.41 23.96 -29.90
CA THR A 240 -4.80 23.65 -28.61
C THR A 240 -4.26 24.89 -27.92
N ALA A 241 -3.61 25.83 -28.62
CA ALA A 241 -3.14 27.08 -28.04
C ALA A 241 -4.27 27.90 -27.40
N TRP A 242 -5.43 27.98 -28.07
CA TRP A 242 -6.63 28.63 -27.53
C TRP A 242 -7.13 27.92 -26.27
N THR A 243 -7.23 26.60 -26.34
CA THR A 243 -7.71 25.74 -25.24
C THR A 243 -6.82 25.90 -24.01
N LEU A 244 -5.50 25.83 -24.18
CA LEU A 244 -4.52 25.90 -23.10
C LEU A 244 -4.46 27.30 -22.48
N ALA A 245 -4.42 28.36 -23.30
CA ALA A 245 -4.45 29.73 -22.79
C ALA A 245 -5.78 30.04 -22.06
N ALA A 246 -6.88 29.46 -22.51
CA ALA A 246 -8.18 29.64 -21.88
C ALA A 246 -8.29 28.87 -20.55
N ASN A 247 -7.76 27.64 -20.50
CA ASN A 247 -7.68 26.82 -19.29
C ASN A 247 -6.93 27.52 -18.16
N ASP A 248 -5.80 28.16 -18.46
CA ASP A 248 -4.96 28.82 -17.43
C ASP A 248 -5.25 30.34 -17.31
N GLY A 249 -6.30 30.82 -17.97
CA GLY A 249 -6.81 32.19 -17.80
C GLY A 249 -5.94 33.29 -18.42
N HIS A 250 -5.10 32.95 -19.39
CA HIS A 250 -4.16 33.86 -20.02
C HIS A 250 -4.82 34.77 -21.07
N LEU A 251 -5.64 35.73 -20.60
CA LEU A 251 -6.39 36.67 -21.44
C LEU A 251 -5.52 37.40 -22.47
N HIS A 252 -4.32 37.86 -22.09
CA HIS A 252 -3.41 38.57 -22.99
C HIS A 252 -2.98 37.69 -24.17
N VAL A 253 -2.78 36.38 -23.94
CA VAL A 253 -2.48 35.42 -25.00
C VAL A 253 -3.70 35.23 -25.90
N LEU A 254 -4.90 35.10 -25.34
CA LEU A 254 -6.15 34.99 -26.13
C LEU A 254 -6.38 36.24 -27.01
N GLN A 255 -6.09 37.43 -26.50
CA GLN A 255 -6.15 38.68 -27.26
C GLN A 255 -5.15 38.69 -28.41
N LEU A 256 -3.93 38.22 -28.21
CA LEU A 256 -2.92 38.10 -29.27
C LEU A 256 -3.31 37.08 -30.33
N LEU A 257 -3.79 35.90 -29.91
CA LEU A 257 -4.29 34.87 -30.83
C LEU A 257 -5.46 35.39 -31.68
N HIS A 258 -6.35 36.20 -31.08
CA HIS A 258 -7.45 36.85 -31.78
C HIS A 258 -6.95 37.90 -32.80
N GLN A 259 -6.01 38.77 -32.42
CA GLN A 259 -5.47 39.82 -33.28
C GLN A 259 -4.78 39.28 -34.54
N HIS A 260 -4.16 38.10 -34.45
CA HIS A 260 -3.46 37.45 -35.55
C HIS A 260 -4.34 36.47 -36.35
N ASP A 261 -5.66 36.55 -36.17
CA ASP A 261 -6.68 35.72 -36.85
C ASP A 261 -6.36 34.21 -36.81
N ALA A 262 -5.89 33.74 -35.65
CA ALA A 262 -5.51 32.35 -35.48
C ALA A 262 -6.73 31.42 -35.67
N PRO A 263 -6.72 30.51 -36.66
CA PRO A 263 -7.84 29.62 -36.89
C PRO A 263 -8.06 28.66 -35.71
N HIS A 264 -9.29 28.15 -35.60
CA HIS A 264 -9.66 26.99 -34.75
C HIS A 264 -9.90 27.22 -33.25
N CYS A 265 -10.51 28.32 -32.83
CA CYS A 265 -11.06 28.37 -31.46
C CYS A 265 -12.27 27.41 -31.34
N SER A 266 -12.14 26.38 -30.50
CA SER A 266 -13.15 25.33 -30.29
C SER A 266 -14.02 25.62 -29.06
N SER A 267 -15.12 24.89 -28.91
CA SER A 267 -15.96 24.96 -27.69
C SER A 267 -15.17 24.66 -26.42
N ASN A 268 -14.16 23.79 -26.50
CA ASN A 268 -13.30 23.43 -25.37
C ASN A 268 -12.62 24.64 -24.74
N ALA A 269 -12.25 25.66 -25.53
CA ALA A 269 -11.64 26.87 -24.96
C ALA A 269 -12.61 27.60 -24.01
N MET A 270 -13.88 27.69 -24.40
CA MET A 270 -14.93 28.28 -23.54
C MET A 270 -15.22 27.40 -22.33
N ASP A 271 -15.37 26.10 -22.55
CA ASP A 271 -15.75 25.15 -21.51
C ASP A 271 -14.65 25.03 -20.43
N TYR A 272 -13.37 24.99 -20.82
CA TYR A 272 -12.26 24.96 -19.86
C TYR A 272 -12.05 26.29 -19.15
N ALA A 273 -12.12 27.43 -19.85
CA ALA A 273 -12.07 28.73 -19.18
C ALA A 273 -13.19 28.88 -18.15
N ALA A 274 -14.38 28.33 -18.44
CA ALA A 274 -15.48 28.32 -17.50
C ALA A 274 -15.22 27.38 -16.32
N THR A 275 -14.73 26.18 -16.60
CA THR A 275 -14.39 25.15 -15.60
C THR A 275 -13.35 25.64 -14.60
N GLU A 276 -12.33 26.38 -15.04
CA GLU A 276 -11.27 26.94 -14.19
C GLU A 276 -11.60 28.35 -13.64
N GLY A 277 -12.80 28.86 -13.91
CA GLY A 277 -13.31 30.08 -13.26
C GLY A 277 -12.81 31.39 -13.87
N HIS A 278 -12.22 31.36 -15.07
CA HIS A 278 -11.63 32.52 -15.73
C HIS A 278 -12.69 33.38 -16.45
N LEU A 279 -13.48 34.12 -15.67
CA LEU A 279 -14.56 34.99 -16.17
C LEU A 279 -14.09 35.98 -17.26
N GLU A 280 -12.90 36.56 -17.13
CA GLU A 280 -12.37 37.49 -18.13
C GLU A 280 -12.07 36.81 -19.48
N ALA A 281 -11.58 35.56 -19.44
CA ALA A 281 -11.39 34.76 -20.65
C ALA A 281 -12.75 34.36 -21.26
N VAL A 282 -13.70 33.93 -20.43
CA VAL A 282 -15.08 33.57 -20.86
C VAL A 282 -15.78 34.77 -21.52
N THR A 283 -15.72 35.95 -20.89
CA THR A 283 -16.31 37.19 -21.43
C THR A 283 -15.66 37.59 -22.75
N PHE A 284 -14.33 37.51 -22.84
CA PHE A 284 -13.59 37.80 -24.07
C PHE A 284 -13.97 36.86 -25.21
N LEU A 285 -13.93 35.55 -24.95
CA LEU A 285 -14.27 34.53 -25.95
C LEU A 285 -15.72 34.68 -26.43
N HIS A 286 -16.66 34.97 -25.52
CA HIS A 286 -18.08 35.14 -25.86
C HIS A 286 -18.32 36.37 -26.73
N THR A 287 -17.64 37.47 -26.43
CA THR A 287 -17.85 38.76 -27.12
C THR A 287 -17.15 38.85 -28.47
N HIS A 288 -16.01 38.17 -28.64
CA HIS A 288 -15.16 38.31 -29.83
C HIS A 288 -15.19 37.09 -30.76
N ARG A 289 -15.71 35.94 -30.33
CA ARG A 289 -15.74 34.71 -31.13
C ARG A 289 -17.12 34.05 -31.11
N ASN A 290 -17.79 34.05 -32.27
CA ASN A 290 -19.10 33.40 -32.43
C ASN A 290 -19.00 31.88 -32.70
N GLU A 291 -17.83 31.39 -33.12
CA GLU A 291 -17.60 29.98 -33.48
C GLU A 291 -17.34 29.09 -32.24
N CYS A 292 -16.77 29.66 -31.18
CA CYS A 292 -16.46 28.96 -29.93
C CYS A 292 -17.71 28.96 -29.04
N GLY A 293 -18.69 28.15 -29.43
CA GLY A 293 -19.89 27.94 -28.62
C GLY A 293 -19.53 27.32 -27.27
N ALA A 294 -20.23 27.71 -26.19
CA ALA A 294 -20.17 26.97 -24.94
C ALA A 294 -21.03 25.71 -25.08
N THR A 295 -20.65 24.63 -24.41
CA THR A 295 -21.53 23.48 -24.23
C THR A 295 -22.14 23.50 -22.83
N THR A 296 -22.95 22.49 -22.50
CA THR A 296 -23.41 22.27 -21.13
C THR A 296 -22.24 22.05 -20.17
N ASP A 297 -21.10 21.58 -20.66
CA ASP A 297 -19.91 21.30 -19.84
C ASP A 297 -19.32 22.59 -19.24
N ALA A 298 -19.51 23.76 -19.87
CA ALA A 298 -19.06 25.04 -19.31
C ALA A 298 -19.72 25.35 -17.96
N ILE A 299 -21.06 25.23 -17.88
CA ILE A 299 -21.79 25.51 -16.65
C ILE A 299 -21.62 24.33 -15.67
N ASP A 300 -21.64 23.09 -16.15
CA ASP A 300 -21.44 21.91 -15.31
C ASP A 300 -20.06 21.96 -14.61
N GLY A 301 -18.99 22.21 -15.36
CA GLY A 301 -17.62 22.34 -14.83
C GLY A 301 -17.44 23.55 -13.91
N ALA A 302 -17.93 24.72 -14.31
CA ALA A 302 -17.89 25.91 -13.46
C ALA A 302 -18.64 25.70 -12.14
N SER A 303 -19.73 24.92 -12.16
CA SER A 303 -20.50 24.60 -10.97
C SER A 303 -19.78 23.60 -10.06
N ALA A 304 -19.15 22.57 -10.65
CA ALA A 304 -18.36 21.58 -9.95
C ALA A 304 -17.17 22.18 -9.17
N ASN A 305 -16.59 23.28 -9.66
CA ASN A 305 -15.49 24.01 -9.01
C ASN A 305 -15.93 25.26 -8.23
N GLY A 306 -17.25 25.53 -8.17
CA GLY A 306 -17.79 26.60 -7.33
C GLY A 306 -17.66 28.03 -7.89
N HIS A 307 -17.46 28.19 -9.21
CA HIS A 307 -17.24 29.47 -9.86
C HIS A 307 -18.55 30.22 -10.16
N LEU A 308 -19.20 30.73 -9.11
CA LEU A 308 -20.50 31.43 -9.20
C LEU A 308 -20.53 32.56 -10.23
N SER A 309 -19.48 33.38 -10.31
CA SER A 309 -19.42 34.53 -11.22
C SER A 309 -19.48 34.12 -12.69
N VAL A 310 -18.83 33.01 -13.03
CA VAL A 310 -18.89 32.39 -14.37
C VAL A 310 -20.27 31.80 -14.62
N VAL A 311 -20.82 31.04 -13.66
CA VAL A 311 -22.16 30.44 -13.77
C VAL A 311 -23.23 31.52 -14.01
N GLN A 312 -23.20 32.62 -13.24
CA GLN A 312 -24.10 33.76 -13.42
C GLN A 312 -23.98 34.38 -14.81
N TYR A 313 -22.75 34.59 -15.28
CA TYR A 313 -22.49 35.17 -16.59
C TYR A 313 -22.99 34.27 -17.72
N LEU A 314 -22.69 32.97 -17.66
CA LEU A 314 -23.10 32.00 -18.68
C LEU A 314 -24.62 31.86 -18.70
N CYS A 315 -25.27 31.68 -17.55
CA CYS A 315 -26.73 31.60 -17.45
C CYS A 315 -27.42 32.85 -18.03
N ALA A 316 -26.88 34.05 -17.79
CA ALA A 316 -27.48 35.29 -18.27
C ALA A 316 -27.29 35.54 -19.78
N ASN A 317 -26.20 35.06 -20.37
CA ASN A 317 -25.80 35.40 -21.74
C ASN A 317 -25.91 34.24 -22.74
N ARG A 318 -26.23 33.03 -22.28
CA ARG A 318 -26.23 31.81 -23.10
C ARG A 318 -27.48 30.97 -22.91
N THR A 319 -27.76 30.09 -23.87
CA THR A 319 -29.00 29.29 -23.93
C THR A 319 -28.79 27.78 -23.92
N GLU A 320 -27.53 27.31 -23.97
CA GLU A 320 -27.20 25.88 -23.96
C GLU A 320 -27.62 25.18 -22.66
N GLY A 321 -27.70 25.94 -21.57
CA GLY A 321 -28.14 25.46 -20.26
C GLY A 321 -27.07 24.60 -19.57
N TRP A 322 -27.51 23.85 -18.58
CA TRP A 322 -26.68 22.97 -17.75
C TRP A 322 -27.31 21.57 -17.70
N THR A 323 -26.66 20.61 -17.05
CA THR A 323 -27.24 19.28 -16.78
C THR A 323 -27.34 19.01 -15.28
N HIS A 324 -27.97 17.90 -14.89
CA HIS A 324 -28.02 17.47 -13.48
C HIS A 324 -26.63 17.40 -12.80
N ARG A 325 -25.55 17.22 -13.58
CA ARG A 325 -24.17 17.20 -13.08
C ARG A 325 -23.75 18.51 -12.43
N ALA A 326 -24.15 19.67 -12.97
CA ALA A 326 -23.81 20.96 -12.36
C ALA A 326 -24.24 21.01 -10.89
N LEU A 327 -25.46 20.55 -10.59
CA LEU A 327 -25.99 20.57 -9.23
C LEU A 327 -25.46 19.42 -8.38
N ASP A 328 -25.33 18.21 -8.95
CA ASP A 328 -24.77 17.05 -8.25
C ASP A 328 -23.34 17.34 -7.77
N ASP A 329 -22.49 17.82 -8.67
CA ASP A 329 -21.08 18.08 -8.39
C ASP A 329 -20.90 19.35 -7.54
N ALA A 330 -21.68 20.42 -7.77
CA ALA A 330 -21.68 21.58 -6.87
C ALA A 330 -22.13 21.21 -5.45
N ALA A 331 -23.10 20.30 -5.32
CA ALA A 331 -23.56 19.82 -4.03
C ALA A 331 -22.50 18.93 -3.36
N GLY A 332 -21.84 18.06 -4.13
CA GLY A 332 -20.72 17.25 -3.68
C GLY A 332 -19.48 18.05 -3.29
N GLY A 333 -19.20 19.18 -3.94
CA GLY A 333 -18.10 20.09 -3.59
C GLY A 333 -18.42 21.11 -2.49
N GLY A 334 -19.68 21.14 -2.02
CA GLY A 334 -20.11 22.05 -0.96
C GLY A 334 -20.29 23.51 -1.42
N HIS A 335 -20.45 23.73 -2.72
CA HIS A 335 -20.55 25.06 -3.33
C HIS A 335 -21.95 25.66 -3.15
N LEU A 336 -22.27 26.05 -1.91
CA LEU A 336 -23.60 26.52 -1.50
C LEU A 336 -24.15 27.64 -2.38
N GLU A 337 -23.34 28.66 -2.69
CA GLU A 337 -23.82 29.81 -3.46
C GLU A 337 -24.24 29.42 -4.88
N VAL A 338 -23.48 28.52 -5.52
CA VAL A 338 -23.82 27.96 -6.83
C VAL A 338 -25.11 27.15 -6.76
N VAL A 339 -25.24 26.26 -5.77
CA VAL A 339 -26.45 25.46 -5.55
C VAL A 339 -27.68 26.36 -5.38
N VAL A 340 -27.60 27.39 -4.52
CA VAL A 340 -28.70 28.33 -4.31
C VAL A 340 -29.06 29.09 -5.59
N PHE A 341 -28.05 29.53 -6.35
CA PHE A 341 -28.28 30.22 -7.62
C PHE A 341 -28.96 29.31 -8.67
N LEU A 342 -28.46 28.09 -8.87
CA LEU A 342 -29.02 27.14 -9.83
C LEU A 342 -30.46 26.73 -9.47
N LEU A 343 -30.75 26.54 -8.17
CA LEU A 343 -32.11 26.27 -7.69
C LEU A 343 -33.09 27.42 -7.99
N GLN A 344 -32.61 28.67 -7.98
CA GLN A 344 -33.43 29.85 -8.30
C GLN A 344 -33.62 30.06 -9.80
N TRP A 345 -32.66 29.66 -10.64
CA TRP A 345 -32.66 29.94 -12.08
C TRP A 345 -33.67 29.11 -12.89
N GLY A 346 -33.99 27.88 -12.47
CA GLY A 346 -34.89 26.96 -13.20
C GLY A 346 -34.14 25.85 -13.96
N PRO A 347 -34.80 24.74 -14.35
CA PRO A 347 -34.22 23.39 -14.24
C PRO A 347 -33.34 22.95 -15.42
N PRO A 348 -32.44 22.00 -15.12
CA PRO A 348 -32.57 20.61 -15.56
C PRO A 348 -32.39 19.64 -14.38
N ALA A 349 -33.41 18.78 -14.22
CA ALA A 349 -33.47 17.56 -13.41
C ALA A 349 -32.52 17.48 -12.20
N LEU A 350 -33.06 17.67 -10.99
CA LEU A 350 -32.34 17.21 -9.80
C LEU A 350 -32.25 15.70 -9.81
N SER A 351 -31.07 15.21 -9.44
CA SER A 351 -30.86 13.80 -9.18
C SER A 351 -30.75 13.56 -7.68
N GLN A 352 -31.10 12.36 -7.24
CA GLN A 352 -30.87 11.93 -5.86
C GLN A 352 -29.36 11.94 -5.49
N ARG A 353 -28.47 11.99 -6.51
CA ARG A 353 -27.01 11.98 -6.30
C ARG A 353 -26.53 13.25 -5.60
N ALA A 354 -27.06 14.43 -5.92
CA ALA A 354 -26.76 15.68 -5.23
C ALA A 354 -26.89 15.55 -3.70
N VAL A 355 -27.99 14.95 -3.23
CA VAL A 355 -28.20 14.71 -1.80
C VAL A 355 -27.23 13.66 -1.27
N THR A 356 -27.00 12.55 -1.98
CA THR A 356 -26.07 11.52 -1.49
C THR A 356 -24.61 11.97 -1.46
N GLN A 357 -24.16 12.81 -2.41
CA GLN A 357 -22.79 13.33 -2.45
C GLN A 357 -22.59 14.44 -1.41
N ALA A 358 -23.54 15.37 -1.29
CA ALA A 358 -23.51 16.37 -0.21
C ALA A 358 -23.54 15.71 1.18
N ALA A 359 -24.28 14.60 1.32
CA ALA A 359 -24.27 13.74 2.50
C ALA A 359 -22.92 13.10 2.77
N ALA A 360 -22.35 12.40 1.78
CA ALA A 360 -21.06 11.72 1.91
C ALA A 360 -19.92 12.67 2.30
N ASN A 361 -19.94 13.92 1.83
CA ASN A 361 -18.93 14.94 2.12
C ASN A 361 -19.31 15.88 3.28
N GLY A 362 -20.44 15.65 3.96
CA GLY A 362 -20.82 16.39 5.17
C GLY A 362 -21.30 17.82 4.95
N HIS A 363 -21.75 18.18 3.75
CA HIS A 363 -22.20 19.53 3.40
C HIS A 363 -23.63 19.84 3.91
N ALA A 364 -23.78 20.00 5.23
CA ALA A 364 -25.06 20.17 5.91
C ALA A 364 -25.91 21.36 5.39
N MET A 365 -25.27 22.51 5.13
CA MET A 365 -25.98 23.69 4.61
C MET A 365 -26.51 23.47 3.19
N VAL A 366 -25.73 22.79 2.34
CA VAL A 366 -26.18 22.41 0.99
C VAL A 366 -27.36 21.46 1.07
N LEU A 367 -27.29 20.43 1.91
CA LEU A 367 -28.40 19.51 2.15
C LEU A 367 -29.66 20.23 2.62
N GLN A 368 -29.52 21.19 3.53
CA GLN A 368 -30.65 21.97 4.03
C GLN A 368 -31.34 22.71 2.90
N HIS A 369 -30.60 23.37 2.01
CA HIS A 369 -31.15 24.09 0.87
C HIS A 369 -31.76 23.16 -0.19
N LEU A 370 -31.11 22.03 -0.50
CA LEU A 370 -31.64 21.03 -1.44
C LEU A 370 -32.95 20.41 -0.97
N LEU A 371 -33.05 20.05 0.32
CA LEU A 371 -34.24 19.42 0.90
C LEU A 371 -35.35 20.44 1.17
N ALA A 372 -35.00 21.68 1.53
CA ALA A 372 -35.97 22.76 1.68
C ALA A 372 -36.67 23.12 0.36
N ALA A 373 -36.02 22.89 -0.78
CA ALA A 373 -36.61 23.15 -2.09
C ALA A 373 -37.78 22.19 -2.44
N GLN A 374 -37.95 21.06 -1.72
CA GLN A 374 -39.04 20.09 -1.88
C GLN A 374 -39.30 19.64 -3.33
N LEU A 375 -38.24 19.52 -4.13
CA LEU A 375 -38.33 19.20 -5.56
C LEU A 375 -38.59 17.70 -5.78
N GLN A 376 -39.37 17.36 -6.81
CA GLN A 376 -39.67 15.95 -7.14
C GLN A 376 -38.37 15.19 -7.49
N GLY A 377 -38.18 14.01 -6.91
CA GLY A 377 -37.02 13.14 -7.17
C GLY A 377 -35.90 13.23 -6.13
N VAL A 378 -36.00 14.14 -5.16
CA VAL A 378 -35.01 14.33 -4.09
C VAL A 378 -35.65 14.06 -2.73
N SER A 379 -35.07 13.17 -1.94
CA SER A 379 -35.54 12.87 -0.58
C SER A 379 -34.39 12.50 0.37
N ALA A 380 -34.63 12.63 1.67
CA ALA A 380 -33.72 12.14 2.71
C ALA A 380 -33.80 10.60 2.79
N THR A 381 -33.08 9.93 1.89
CA THR A 381 -33.06 8.46 1.78
C THR A 381 -32.18 7.80 2.83
N ALA A 382 -32.41 6.51 3.10
CA ALA A 382 -31.52 5.70 3.95
C ALA A 382 -30.09 5.65 3.38
N ALA A 383 -29.92 5.60 2.05
CA ALA A 383 -28.61 5.59 1.42
C ALA A 383 -27.80 6.87 1.73
N ALA A 384 -28.43 8.04 1.68
CA ALA A 384 -27.78 9.29 2.09
C ALA A 384 -27.43 9.28 3.58
N ALA A 385 -28.32 8.77 4.44
CA ALA A 385 -28.06 8.66 5.87
C ALA A 385 -26.93 7.67 6.20
N CYS A 386 -26.83 6.54 5.48
CA CYS A 386 -25.69 5.61 5.59
C CYS A 386 -24.38 6.30 5.20
N ALA A 387 -24.36 7.03 4.09
CA ALA A 387 -23.15 7.73 3.64
C ALA A 387 -22.68 8.77 4.67
N VAL A 388 -23.60 9.56 5.23
CA VAL A 388 -23.32 10.48 6.34
C VAL A 388 -22.77 9.74 7.56
N ALA A 389 -23.42 8.64 7.95
CA ALA A 389 -23.07 7.88 9.14
C ALA A 389 -21.70 7.20 9.02
N GLU A 390 -21.35 6.68 7.84
CA GLU A 390 -20.04 6.08 7.54
C GLU A 390 -18.88 7.08 7.66
N HIS A 391 -19.12 8.34 7.29
CA HIS A 391 -18.11 9.40 7.33
C HIS A 391 -18.18 10.27 8.59
N GLY A 392 -19.13 10.02 9.50
CA GLY A 392 -19.20 10.68 10.81
C GLY A 392 -19.78 12.10 10.79
N HIS A 393 -20.56 12.48 9.77
CA HIS A 393 -21.02 13.86 9.61
C HIS A 393 -22.32 14.16 10.40
N LEU A 394 -22.21 14.34 11.73
CA LEU A 394 -23.37 14.57 12.60
C LEU A 394 -24.30 15.72 12.15
N ASP A 395 -23.75 16.86 11.78
CA ASP A 395 -24.55 18.04 11.36
C ASP A 395 -25.38 17.74 10.10
N ALA A 396 -24.79 17.03 9.13
CA ALA A 396 -25.48 16.57 7.93
C ALA A 396 -26.57 15.54 8.28
N LEU A 397 -26.32 14.66 9.26
CA LEU A 397 -27.30 13.68 9.72
C LEU A 397 -28.50 14.34 10.37
N GLN A 398 -28.29 15.38 11.18
CA GLN A 398 -29.36 16.16 11.81
C GLN A 398 -30.26 16.82 10.75
N VAL A 399 -29.67 17.37 9.69
CA VAL A 399 -30.42 17.92 8.56
C VAL A 399 -31.23 16.83 7.86
N LEU A 400 -30.63 15.69 7.50
CA LEU A 400 -31.36 14.57 6.88
C LEU A 400 -32.50 14.07 7.79
N TYR A 401 -32.27 14.01 9.09
CA TYR A 401 -33.26 13.61 10.08
C TYR A 401 -34.46 14.59 10.12
N ALA A 402 -34.21 15.90 10.05
CA ALA A 402 -35.27 16.90 10.07
C ALA A 402 -36.24 16.80 8.87
N TYR A 403 -35.75 16.32 7.71
CA TYR A 403 -36.53 16.20 6.47
C TYR A 403 -36.92 14.76 6.11
N ARG A 404 -36.79 13.81 7.05
CA ARG A 404 -37.08 12.39 6.82
C ARG A 404 -38.58 12.14 6.61
N GLN A 405 -38.94 11.36 5.58
CA GLN A 405 -40.34 10.99 5.30
C GLN A 405 -40.71 9.58 5.80
N SER A 406 -39.76 8.63 5.79
CA SER A 406 -39.72 7.30 6.45
C SER A 406 -38.82 6.37 5.64
N GLY A 407 -38.20 5.36 6.28
CA GLY A 407 -37.42 4.34 5.56
C GLY A 407 -35.94 4.23 5.93
N TRP A 408 -35.46 4.96 6.94
CA TRP A 408 -34.18 4.60 7.57
C TRP A 408 -34.31 3.20 8.17
N ASN A 409 -33.29 2.39 7.98
CA ASN A 409 -33.27 0.99 8.37
C ASN A 409 -32.00 0.69 9.17
N THR A 410 -31.84 -0.58 9.53
CA THR A 410 -30.70 -1.07 10.33
C THR A 410 -29.35 -0.83 9.67
N SER A 411 -29.27 -0.57 8.35
CA SER A 411 -28.00 -0.25 7.69
C SER A 411 -27.44 1.13 8.08
N VAL A 412 -28.28 2.12 8.39
CA VAL A 412 -27.83 3.44 8.88
C VAL A 412 -27.18 3.29 10.26
N TRP A 413 -27.78 2.44 11.08
CA TRP A 413 -27.24 2.04 12.38
C TRP A 413 -25.88 1.36 12.25
N PHE A 414 -25.73 0.42 11.30
CA PHE A 414 -24.46 -0.25 11.05
C PHE A 414 -23.35 0.70 10.54
N ALA A 415 -23.70 1.67 9.70
CA ALA A 415 -22.74 2.65 9.21
C ALA A 415 -22.19 3.56 10.33
N ALA A 416 -22.95 3.77 11.41
CA ALA A 416 -22.57 4.67 12.51
C ALA A 416 -21.59 4.07 13.53
N PHE A 417 -21.23 2.78 13.47
CA PHE A 417 -20.42 2.13 14.52
C PHE A 417 -19.01 2.72 14.69
N ALA A 418 -18.46 3.34 13.66
CA ALA A 418 -17.17 4.01 13.73
C ALA A 418 -17.22 5.37 14.44
N HIS A 419 -18.41 5.98 14.58
CA HIS A 419 -18.58 7.38 14.99
C HIS A 419 -19.56 7.48 16.17
N LEU A 420 -19.02 7.66 17.38
CA LEU A 420 -19.77 7.58 18.63
C LEU A 420 -20.86 8.66 18.76
N ASP A 421 -20.62 9.84 18.22
CA ASP A 421 -21.53 11.00 18.21
C ASP A 421 -22.75 10.76 17.31
N VAL A 422 -22.54 10.25 16.10
CA VAL A 422 -23.58 9.80 15.16
C VAL A 422 -24.40 8.67 15.80
N LEU A 423 -23.72 7.69 16.41
CA LEU A 423 -24.38 6.57 17.08
C LEU A 423 -25.23 7.04 18.28
N THR A 424 -24.72 7.98 19.08
CA THR A 424 -25.44 8.58 20.20
C THR A 424 -26.68 9.33 19.71
N PHE A 425 -26.56 10.08 18.60
CA PHE A 425 -27.68 10.77 18.00
C PHE A 425 -28.76 9.79 17.51
N LEU A 426 -28.38 8.70 16.82
CA LEU A 426 -29.33 7.68 16.37
C LEU A 426 -30.05 7.00 17.54
N LEU A 427 -29.33 6.63 18.61
CA LEU A 427 -29.94 6.03 19.82
C LEU A 427 -30.97 6.95 20.48
N THR A 428 -30.71 8.26 20.48
CA THR A 428 -31.53 9.24 21.20
C THR A 428 -32.73 9.70 20.37
N HIS A 429 -32.55 9.86 19.05
CA HIS A 429 -33.56 10.49 18.18
C HIS A 429 -34.20 9.52 17.17
N ALA A 430 -33.58 8.39 16.86
CA ALA A 430 -34.06 7.42 15.87
C ALA A 430 -33.94 5.94 16.33
N PRO A 431 -34.47 5.57 17.52
CA PRO A 431 -34.34 4.21 18.07
C PRO A 431 -34.96 3.12 17.18
N GLU A 432 -35.90 3.48 16.30
CA GLU A 432 -36.50 2.59 15.31
C GLU A 432 -35.51 2.03 14.26
N CYS A 433 -34.35 2.68 14.08
CA CYS A 433 -33.31 2.20 13.17
C CYS A 433 -32.41 1.13 13.83
N VAL A 434 -32.55 0.91 15.13
CA VAL A 434 -31.71 0.00 15.91
C VAL A 434 -32.24 -1.43 15.78
N ASP A 435 -31.40 -2.34 15.28
CA ASP A 435 -31.71 -3.77 15.33
C ASP A 435 -31.39 -4.31 16.73
N ALA A 436 -32.44 -4.61 17.51
CA ALA A 436 -32.30 -5.14 18.87
C ALA A 436 -31.91 -6.63 18.90
N ASP A 437 -32.12 -7.37 17.80
CA ASP A 437 -31.88 -8.83 17.73
C ASP A 437 -30.44 -9.20 17.34
N ALA A 438 -29.57 -8.20 17.11
CA ALA A 438 -28.10 -8.26 17.22
C ALA A 438 -27.38 -9.51 16.63
N SER A 439 -27.97 -10.15 15.61
CA SER A 439 -27.33 -11.25 14.87
C SER A 439 -26.20 -10.79 13.94
N LEU A 440 -26.08 -9.47 13.73
CA LEU A 440 -25.19 -8.81 12.76
C LEU A 440 -24.29 -7.73 13.38
N VAL A 441 -24.23 -7.63 14.72
CA VAL A 441 -23.33 -6.67 15.38
C VAL A 441 -21.88 -6.96 14.95
N PRO A 442 -21.08 -5.93 14.60
CA PRO A 442 -19.70 -6.12 14.20
C PRO A 442 -18.93 -6.96 15.23
N THR A 443 -18.08 -7.86 14.74
CA THR A 443 -17.33 -8.83 15.57
C THR A 443 -16.39 -8.17 16.59
N ALA A 444 -16.04 -6.89 16.40
CA ALA A 444 -15.21 -6.11 17.31
C ALA A 444 -15.91 -4.79 17.70
N LEU A 445 -16.36 -4.68 18.95
CA LEU A 445 -16.88 -3.44 19.52
C LEU A 445 -15.80 -2.71 20.30
N SER A 446 -15.71 -1.38 20.15
CA SER A 446 -14.87 -0.56 21.01
C SER A 446 -15.53 -0.36 22.39
N VAL A 447 -14.71 -0.21 23.44
CA VAL A 447 -15.18 0.05 24.83
C VAL A 447 -16.19 1.21 24.93
N PRO A 448 -15.98 2.37 24.26
CA PRO A 448 -16.94 3.48 24.31
C PRO A 448 -18.30 3.12 23.70
N VAL A 449 -18.31 2.42 22.55
CA VAL A 449 -19.54 1.98 21.88
C VAL A 449 -20.27 0.97 22.75
N ALA A 450 -19.55 0.01 23.35
CA ALA A 450 -20.15 -0.96 24.25
C ALA A 450 -20.81 -0.32 25.47
N ARG A 451 -20.17 0.69 26.10
CA ARG A 451 -20.78 1.47 27.20
C ARG A 451 -22.03 2.22 26.78
N LEU A 452 -22.00 2.83 25.60
CA LEU A 452 -23.15 3.55 25.06
C LEU A 452 -24.32 2.59 24.82
N LEU A 453 -24.08 1.45 24.17
CA LEU A 453 -25.08 0.41 23.93
C LEU A 453 -25.65 -0.14 25.24
N GLN A 454 -24.79 -0.40 26.25
CA GLN A 454 -25.23 -0.79 27.58
C GLN A 454 -26.19 0.24 28.19
N SER A 455 -25.82 1.52 28.15
CA SER A 455 -26.62 2.59 28.75
C SER A 455 -27.97 2.80 28.04
N ALA A 456 -27.99 2.61 26.72
CA ALA A 456 -29.15 2.92 25.90
C ALA A 456 -30.12 1.75 25.70
N LEU A 457 -29.61 0.50 25.63
CA LEU A 457 -30.40 -0.68 25.28
C LEU A 457 -30.59 -1.66 26.47
N GLY A 458 -29.88 -1.44 27.58
CA GLY A 458 -30.09 -2.17 28.84
C GLY A 458 -30.07 -3.69 28.70
N HIS A 459 -31.03 -4.38 29.34
CA HIS A 459 -31.17 -5.85 29.34
C HIS A 459 -31.82 -6.45 28.06
N HIS A 460 -32.22 -5.62 27.09
CA HIS A 460 -32.90 -6.09 25.88
C HIS A 460 -31.94 -6.45 24.73
N LEU A 461 -30.65 -6.14 24.88
CA LEU A 461 -29.64 -6.47 23.88
C LEU A 461 -29.36 -7.98 23.89
N ARG A 462 -29.42 -8.66 22.74
CA ARG A 462 -28.93 -10.05 22.57
C ARG A 462 -27.57 -10.07 21.85
N LEU A 463 -26.49 -9.79 22.57
CA LEU A 463 -25.16 -9.69 21.97
C LEU A 463 -24.57 -11.08 21.67
N ASN A 464 -24.44 -11.42 20.39
CA ASN A 464 -23.68 -12.59 19.95
C ASN A 464 -22.25 -12.17 19.59
N LEU A 465 -21.45 -11.83 20.60
CA LEU A 465 -20.10 -11.30 20.40
C LEU A 465 -19.13 -12.42 20.04
N ARG A 466 -18.54 -12.34 18.85
CA ARG A 466 -17.30 -13.04 18.50
C ARG A 466 -16.09 -12.18 18.91
N GLN A 467 -16.03 -11.79 20.18
CA GLN A 467 -15.08 -10.78 20.67
C GLN A 467 -14.05 -11.41 21.61
N ASP A 468 -12.77 -11.09 21.41
CA ASP A 468 -11.65 -11.62 22.20
C ASP A 468 -11.28 -10.77 23.44
N ASP A 469 -11.99 -9.66 23.67
CA ASP A 469 -11.66 -8.67 24.70
C ASP A 469 -12.56 -8.75 25.95
N VAL A 470 -12.00 -9.27 27.05
CA VAL A 470 -12.64 -9.36 28.37
C VAL A 470 -13.08 -7.99 28.90
N GLY A 471 -12.38 -6.92 28.52
CA GLY A 471 -12.71 -5.55 28.94
C GLY A 471 -14.06 -5.07 28.44
N VAL A 472 -14.54 -5.60 27.29
CA VAL A 472 -15.86 -5.28 26.75
C VAL A 472 -16.96 -6.10 27.40
N LEU A 473 -16.71 -7.38 27.72
CA LEU A 473 -17.68 -8.18 28.48
C LEU A 473 -17.86 -7.68 29.91
N ALA A 474 -16.79 -7.22 30.55
CA ALA A 474 -16.80 -6.63 31.89
C ALA A 474 -17.74 -5.43 32.02
N LEU A 475 -18.09 -4.79 30.91
CA LEU A 475 -19.07 -3.72 30.91
C LEU A 475 -20.49 -4.24 31.15
N PHE A 476 -20.81 -5.52 30.94
CA PHE A 476 -22.16 -6.08 31.07
C PHE A 476 -22.26 -7.06 32.27
N PRO A 477 -22.12 -6.60 33.52
CA PRO A 477 -22.19 -7.49 34.69
C PRO A 477 -23.60 -8.07 34.86
N GLY A 478 -23.70 -9.39 35.00
CA GLY A 478 -24.97 -10.11 35.20
C GLY A 478 -25.76 -10.39 33.91
N TYR A 479 -25.15 -10.21 32.74
CA TYR A 479 -25.74 -10.58 31.46
C TYR A 479 -25.74 -12.11 31.28
N PRO A 480 -26.87 -12.75 30.91
CA PRO A 480 -26.92 -14.19 30.68
C PRO A 480 -26.27 -14.50 29.33
N TRP A 481 -24.96 -14.76 29.30
CA TRP A 481 -24.31 -15.18 28.08
C TRP A 481 -24.81 -16.59 27.71
N SER A 482 -24.83 -16.87 26.42
CA SER A 482 -25.26 -18.17 25.92
C SER A 482 -24.11 -19.18 26.01
N GLU A 483 -24.43 -20.47 26.14
CA GLU A 483 -23.47 -21.56 25.99
C GLU A 483 -22.70 -21.47 24.66
N THR A 484 -23.30 -20.87 23.61
CA THR A 484 -22.63 -20.62 22.33
C THR A 484 -21.45 -19.66 22.44
N THR A 485 -21.52 -18.68 23.35
CA THR A 485 -20.43 -17.71 23.61
C THR A 485 -19.26 -18.40 24.29
N MET A 486 -19.54 -19.21 25.32
CA MET A 486 -18.54 -20.05 25.99
C MET A 486 -17.87 -21.02 25.00
N ARG A 487 -18.65 -21.64 24.10
CA ARG A 487 -18.12 -22.56 23.09
C ARG A 487 -17.19 -21.87 22.08
N GLU A 488 -17.49 -20.64 21.70
CA GLU A 488 -16.65 -19.87 20.78
C GLU A 488 -15.36 -19.38 21.45
N ALA A 489 -15.43 -18.99 22.72
CA ALA A 489 -14.24 -18.68 23.54
C ALA A 489 -13.31 -19.89 23.67
N ILE A 490 -13.88 -21.10 23.79
CA ILE A 490 -13.11 -22.35 23.79
C ILE A 490 -12.49 -22.61 22.42
N ARG A 491 -13.23 -22.42 21.32
CA ARG A 491 -12.70 -22.63 19.94
C ARG A 491 -11.60 -21.67 19.56
N SER A 492 -11.65 -20.43 20.03
CA SER A 492 -10.62 -19.41 19.81
C SER A 492 -9.38 -19.60 20.70
N GLY A 493 -9.46 -20.44 21.74
CA GLY A 493 -8.37 -20.66 22.69
C GLY A 493 -8.15 -19.52 23.70
N ASN A 494 -9.16 -18.65 23.86
CA ASN A 494 -9.04 -17.46 24.71
C ASN A 494 -9.29 -17.79 26.18
N LEU A 495 -8.23 -18.18 26.90
CA LEU A 495 -8.31 -18.53 28.34
C LEU A 495 -8.89 -17.40 29.20
N ALA A 496 -8.50 -16.15 28.95
CA ALA A 496 -8.98 -15.02 29.74
C ALA A 496 -10.52 -14.87 29.63
N MET A 497 -11.05 -15.09 28.43
CA MET A 497 -12.48 -15.09 28.16
C MET A 497 -13.21 -16.23 28.87
N VAL A 498 -12.66 -17.44 28.77
CA VAL A 498 -13.21 -18.63 29.42
C VAL A 498 -13.26 -18.47 30.94
N ARG A 499 -12.21 -17.90 31.54
CA ARG A 499 -12.16 -17.59 32.98
C ARG A 499 -13.24 -16.60 33.39
N TYR A 500 -13.36 -15.51 32.63
CA TYR A 500 -14.33 -14.47 32.92
C TYR A 500 -15.77 -15.00 32.87
N LEU A 501 -16.12 -15.72 31.80
CA LEU A 501 -17.45 -16.32 31.63
C LEU A 501 -17.75 -17.36 32.72
N HIS A 502 -16.75 -18.18 33.10
CA HIS A 502 -16.90 -19.15 34.17
C HIS A 502 -17.14 -18.51 35.55
N GLU A 503 -16.42 -17.43 35.87
CA GLU A 503 -16.53 -16.75 37.17
C GLU A 503 -17.83 -15.95 37.35
N HIS A 504 -18.53 -15.60 36.25
CA HIS A 504 -19.66 -14.66 36.25
C HIS A 504 -21.01 -15.24 35.80
N GLU A 505 -21.12 -16.55 35.54
CA GLU A 505 -22.39 -17.21 35.21
C GLU A 505 -22.88 -18.18 36.28
N HIS A 506 -24.19 -18.10 36.56
CA HIS A 506 -24.90 -19.00 37.47
C HIS A 506 -25.60 -20.10 36.67
N ASP A 507 -25.21 -21.37 36.92
CA ASP A 507 -25.94 -22.64 36.72
C ASP A 507 -25.68 -23.57 35.51
N HIS A 508 -24.91 -23.25 34.45
CA HIS A 508 -24.69 -24.21 33.34
C HIS A 508 -23.25 -24.40 32.80
N VAL A 509 -22.22 -23.88 33.45
CA VAL A 509 -20.88 -23.73 32.83
C VAL A 509 -19.98 -24.99 32.86
N CYS A 510 -20.40 -26.06 33.52
CA CYS A 510 -19.59 -27.26 33.65
C CYS A 510 -20.32 -28.50 33.11
N SER A 511 -20.57 -28.50 31.80
CA SER A 511 -20.99 -29.70 31.08
C SER A 511 -19.77 -30.48 30.57
N ALA A 512 -19.90 -31.81 30.50
CA ALA A 512 -18.90 -32.66 29.87
C ALA A 512 -18.70 -32.31 28.38
N ASP A 513 -19.72 -31.73 27.74
CA ASP A 513 -19.71 -31.33 26.32
C ASP A 513 -18.75 -30.16 26.04
N LEU A 514 -18.60 -29.21 26.98
CA LEU A 514 -17.64 -28.11 26.85
C LEU A 514 -16.19 -28.60 26.99
N LEU A 515 -15.94 -29.55 27.91
CA LEU A 515 -14.64 -30.22 28.05
C LEU A 515 -14.29 -31.03 26.80
N ALA A 516 -15.26 -31.75 26.22
CA ALA A 516 -15.08 -32.47 24.95
C ALA A 516 -14.80 -31.49 23.78
N THR A 517 -15.46 -30.33 23.78
CA THR A 517 -15.18 -29.28 22.78
C THR A 517 -13.76 -28.75 22.94
N ALA A 518 -13.30 -28.45 24.16
CA ALA A 518 -11.93 -28.02 24.41
C ALA A 518 -10.91 -29.09 23.97
N ALA A 519 -11.20 -30.36 24.23
CA ALA A 519 -10.39 -31.50 23.79
C ALA A 519 -10.31 -31.68 22.27
N SER A 520 -11.30 -31.15 21.51
CA SER A 520 -11.30 -31.21 20.05
C SER A 520 -10.45 -30.12 19.37
N VAL A 521 -10.12 -29.04 20.08
CA VAL A 521 -9.40 -27.89 19.50
C VAL A 521 -7.89 -28.12 19.60
N PRO A 522 -7.12 -28.07 18.49
CA PRO A 522 -5.68 -28.24 18.53
C PRO A 522 -4.97 -27.16 19.34
N GLY A 523 -4.02 -27.55 20.20
CA GLY A 523 -3.20 -26.62 20.99
C GLY A 523 -3.92 -25.93 22.15
N ASN A 524 -5.16 -26.31 22.45
CA ASN A 524 -5.99 -25.65 23.47
C ASN A 524 -5.74 -26.14 24.91
N THR A 525 -4.48 -26.45 25.23
CA THR A 525 -4.12 -27.12 26.48
C THR A 525 -4.43 -26.28 27.71
N ASP A 526 -4.19 -24.97 27.65
CA ASP A 526 -4.39 -24.06 28.80
C ASP A 526 -5.87 -23.84 29.13
N VAL A 527 -6.73 -23.74 28.12
CA VAL A 527 -8.19 -23.69 28.31
C VAL A 527 -8.69 -25.03 28.84
N PHE A 528 -8.17 -26.13 28.29
CA PHE A 528 -8.52 -27.47 28.73
C PHE A 528 -8.14 -27.71 30.19
N THR A 529 -6.91 -27.38 30.61
CA THR A 529 -6.47 -27.55 32.00
C THR A 529 -7.31 -26.70 32.95
N TYR A 530 -7.59 -25.44 32.59
CA TYR A 530 -8.45 -24.58 33.40
C TYR A 530 -9.85 -25.17 33.59
N LEU A 531 -10.52 -25.59 32.51
CA LEU A 531 -11.83 -26.24 32.60
C LEU A 531 -11.75 -27.56 33.36
N ALA A 532 -10.69 -28.35 33.14
CA ALA A 532 -10.49 -29.63 33.81
C ALA A 532 -10.17 -29.48 35.30
N GLU A 533 -9.68 -28.34 35.79
CA GLU A 533 -9.49 -28.06 37.22
C GLU A 533 -10.79 -27.58 37.88
N HIS A 534 -11.59 -26.79 37.18
CA HIS A 534 -12.72 -26.06 37.77
C HIS A 534 -14.08 -26.74 37.53
N CYS A 535 -14.21 -27.61 36.52
CA CYS A 535 -15.48 -28.26 36.16
C CYS A 535 -15.61 -29.74 36.58
N VAL A 536 -14.77 -30.23 37.50
CA VAL A 536 -14.67 -31.67 37.78
C VAL A 536 -15.89 -32.25 38.51
N ARG A 537 -16.64 -33.11 37.81
CA ARG A 537 -17.15 -34.39 38.36
C ARG A 537 -17.41 -35.52 37.35
N ALA A 538 -17.10 -35.37 36.07
CA ALA A 538 -17.13 -36.50 35.13
C ALA A 538 -16.18 -36.26 33.95
N THR A 539 -14.95 -36.78 34.01
CA THR A 539 -14.21 -37.04 32.77
C THR A 539 -14.91 -38.22 32.09
N SER A 540 -15.67 -37.96 31.03
CA SER A 540 -16.28 -39.01 30.23
C SER A 540 -15.25 -39.63 29.27
N GLU A 541 -15.54 -40.84 28.82
CA GLU A 541 -14.81 -41.50 27.74
C GLU A 541 -14.73 -40.61 26.48
N ASP A 542 -15.78 -39.82 26.22
CA ASP A 542 -15.86 -38.93 25.05
C ASP A 542 -14.73 -37.89 25.00
N VAL A 543 -14.27 -37.37 26.14
CA VAL A 543 -13.17 -36.37 26.18
C VAL A 543 -11.86 -37.01 25.71
N TRP A 544 -11.59 -38.24 26.14
CA TRP A 544 -10.41 -39.00 25.70
C TRP A 544 -10.50 -39.34 24.21
N ILE A 545 -11.67 -39.73 23.73
CA ILE A 545 -11.91 -40.02 22.30
C ILE A 545 -11.73 -38.75 21.45
N GLN A 546 -12.27 -37.59 21.86
CA GLN A 546 -12.11 -36.35 21.10
C GLN A 546 -10.66 -35.88 21.07
N ALA A 547 -9.93 -35.98 22.17
CA ALA A 547 -8.50 -35.66 22.21
C ALA A 547 -7.69 -36.57 21.29
N ALA A 548 -7.95 -37.88 21.31
CA ALA A 548 -7.30 -38.84 20.42
C ALA A 548 -7.66 -38.63 18.94
N ARG A 549 -8.94 -38.34 18.65
CA ARG A 549 -9.44 -38.03 17.29
C ARG A 549 -8.75 -36.82 16.67
N HIS A 550 -8.40 -35.82 17.48
CA HIS A 550 -7.75 -34.59 16.98
C HIS A 550 -6.23 -34.61 17.18
N GLY A 551 -5.65 -35.71 17.69
CA GLY A 551 -4.21 -35.86 17.86
C GLY A 551 -3.61 -35.01 18.99
N ASN A 552 -4.44 -34.58 19.96
CA ASN A 552 -4.05 -33.65 21.02
C ASN A 552 -3.26 -34.34 22.15
N LEU A 553 -1.98 -34.64 21.90
CA LEU A 553 -1.10 -35.32 22.86
C LEU A 553 -1.01 -34.59 24.21
N ALA A 554 -0.82 -33.27 24.21
CA ALA A 554 -0.70 -32.49 25.44
C ALA A 554 -1.96 -32.56 26.33
N ILE A 555 -3.15 -32.66 25.72
CA ILE A 555 -4.41 -32.84 26.45
C ILE A 555 -4.49 -34.26 27.04
N LEU A 556 -4.03 -35.28 26.31
CA LEU A 556 -3.96 -36.66 26.81
C LEU A 556 -2.92 -36.82 27.93
N GLU A 557 -1.80 -36.13 27.86
CA GLU A 557 -0.80 -36.04 28.94
C GLU A 557 -1.40 -35.39 30.19
N ALA A 558 -2.13 -34.28 30.03
CA ALA A 558 -2.83 -33.62 31.13
C ALA A 558 -3.92 -34.51 31.76
N LEU A 559 -4.71 -35.19 30.92
CA LEU A 559 -5.72 -36.17 31.36
C LEU A 559 -5.10 -37.34 32.14
N HIS A 560 -3.93 -37.82 31.69
CA HIS A 560 -3.16 -38.87 32.36
C HIS A 560 -2.60 -38.40 33.70
N ALA A 561 -1.98 -37.22 33.75
CA ALA A 561 -1.41 -36.64 34.96
C ALA A 561 -2.47 -36.46 36.07
N ASN A 562 -3.70 -36.13 35.68
CA ASN A 562 -4.83 -35.96 36.60
C ASN A 562 -5.50 -37.27 37.04
N GLN A 563 -4.92 -38.44 36.72
CA GLN A 563 -5.44 -39.78 37.06
C GLN A 563 -6.91 -40.00 36.64
N SER A 564 -7.36 -39.33 35.59
CA SER A 564 -8.75 -39.42 35.16
C SER A 564 -9.11 -40.82 34.67
N LEU A 565 -10.26 -41.33 35.14
CA LEU A 565 -10.83 -42.59 34.67
C LEU A 565 -11.50 -42.30 33.32
N GLY A 566 -11.20 -43.08 32.27
CA GLY A 566 -11.79 -42.89 30.94
C GLY A 566 -10.99 -43.40 29.76
N ALA A 567 -9.71 -43.77 29.94
CA ALA A 567 -8.96 -44.42 28.88
C ALA A 567 -9.50 -45.85 28.67
N THR A 568 -10.16 -46.07 27.54
CA THR A 568 -10.61 -47.38 27.07
C THR A 568 -9.81 -47.77 25.82
N PRO A 569 -9.87 -49.04 25.39
CA PRO A 569 -9.29 -49.43 24.11
C PRO A 569 -9.81 -48.60 22.92
N ALA A 570 -11.01 -48.03 23.01
CA ALA A 570 -11.59 -47.17 21.98
C ALA A 570 -10.76 -45.90 21.71
N VAL A 571 -10.02 -45.39 22.70
CA VAL A 571 -9.15 -44.22 22.56
C VAL A 571 -7.95 -44.55 21.67
N MET A 572 -7.33 -45.72 21.86
CA MET A 572 -6.26 -46.20 20.99
C MET A 572 -6.80 -46.55 19.58
N ASP A 573 -7.99 -47.14 19.50
CA ASP A 573 -8.63 -47.42 18.21
C ASP A 573 -8.87 -46.14 17.41
N GLU A 574 -9.34 -45.07 18.06
CA GLU A 574 -9.57 -43.78 17.42
C GLU A 574 -8.26 -43.09 17.00
N ALA A 575 -7.22 -43.16 17.84
CA ALA A 575 -5.88 -42.67 17.47
C ALA A 575 -5.31 -43.43 16.26
N ALA A 576 -5.57 -44.75 16.18
CA ALA A 576 -5.19 -45.57 15.04
C ALA A 576 -5.98 -45.23 13.77
N ARG A 577 -7.27 -44.94 13.90
CA ARG A 577 -8.16 -44.50 12.82
C ARG A 577 -7.74 -43.16 12.20
N VAL A 578 -7.16 -42.24 12.99
CA VAL A 578 -6.73 -40.90 12.50
C VAL A 578 -5.24 -40.87 12.08
N GLY A 579 -4.47 -41.90 12.43
CA GLY A 579 -3.05 -41.97 12.10
C GLY A 579 -2.13 -41.27 13.11
N ALA A 580 -2.60 -40.99 14.32
CA ALA A 580 -1.87 -40.26 15.36
C ALA A 580 -0.85 -41.16 16.08
N VAL A 581 0.31 -41.38 15.45
CA VAL A 581 1.37 -42.28 15.96
C VAL A 581 1.91 -41.84 17.34
N ASP A 582 2.08 -40.54 17.56
CA ASP A 582 2.63 -40.02 18.83
C ASP A 582 1.65 -40.22 19.99
N VAL A 583 0.35 -40.08 19.73
CA VAL A 583 -0.71 -40.43 20.67
C VAL A 583 -0.69 -41.92 20.98
N LEU A 584 -0.57 -42.78 19.96
CA LEU A 584 -0.49 -44.23 20.15
C LEU A 584 0.74 -44.65 20.96
N ARG A 585 1.90 -44.03 20.71
CA ARG A 585 3.12 -44.27 21.49
C ARG A 585 2.92 -43.89 22.95
N PHE A 586 2.40 -42.68 23.19
CA PHE A 586 2.11 -42.22 24.54
C PHE A 586 1.15 -43.15 25.29
N LEU A 587 0.03 -43.50 24.65
CA LEU A 587 -0.95 -44.42 25.24
C LEU A 587 -0.33 -45.81 25.47
N HIS A 588 0.47 -46.34 24.54
CA HIS A 588 1.11 -47.65 24.71
C HIS A 588 2.12 -47.66 25.88
N ASP A 589 2.92 -46.60 26.02
CA ASP A 589 3.97 -46.52 27.04
C ASP A 589 3.39 -46.29 28.46
N HIS A 590 2.23 -45.63 28.56
CA HIS A 590 1.68 -45.16 29.85
C HIS A 590 0.36 -45.82 30.27
N ARG A 591 -0.31 -46.58 29.39
CA ARG A 591 -1.61 -47.23 29.66
C ARG A 591 -1.57 -48.74 29.41
N ARG A 592 -2.45 -49.49 30.07
CA ARG A 592 -2.47 -50.96 30.06
C ARG A 592 -3.67 -51.57 29.34
N GLU A 593 -4.62 -50.74 28.94
CA GLU A 593 -5.88 -51.16 28.31
C GLU A 593 -5.68 -51.78 26.93
N GLY A 594 -4.60 -51.40 26.23
CA GLY A 594 -4.30 -51.88 24.88
C GLY A 594 -5.31 -51.39 23.83
N CYS A 595 -5.14 -51.85 22.59
CA CYS A 595 -6.04 -51.58 21.48
C CYS A 595 -6.93 -52.80 21.19
N SER A 596 -8.08 -52.58 20.56
CA SER A 596 -8.91 -53.70 20.07
C SER A 596 -8.46 -54.14 18.67
N THR A 597 -9.09 -55.19 18.14
CA THR A 597 -8.88 -55.63 16.75
C THR A 597 -9.30 -54.57 15.72
N ARG A 598 -10.07 -53.56 16.15
CA ARG A 598 -10.52 -52.43 15.34
C ARG A 598 -9.39 -51.46 15.01
N ALA A 599 -8.44 -51.21 15.92
CA ALA A 599 -7.30 -50.32 15.64
C ALA A 599 -6.52 -50.74 14.38
N MET A 600 -6.25 -52.04 14.24
CA MET A 600 -5.54 -52.58 13.08
C MET A 600 -6.40 -52.45 11.81
N PHE A 601 -7.68 -52.82 11.89
CA PHE A 601 -8.61 -52.70 10.76
C PHE A 601 -8.77 -51.25 10.26
N ASP A 602 -9.01 -50.31 11.17
CA ASP A 602 -9.21 -48.90 10.85
C ASP A 602 -7.89 -48.30 10.29
N ALA A 603 -6.73 -48.61 10.88
CA ALA A 603 -5.44 -48.14 10.37
C ALA A 603 -5.14 -48.65 8.94
N ILE A 604 -5.52 -49.89 8.62
CA ILE A 604 -5.40 -50.46 7.26
C ILE A 604 -6.39 -49.77 6.31
N THR A 605 -7.66 -49.67 6.71
CA THR A 605 -8.75 -49.11 5.89
C THR A 605 -8.49 -47.66 5.49
N TYR A 606 -7.94 -46.85 6.41
CA TYR A 606 -7.61 -45.44 6.16
C TYR A 606 -6.15 -45.21 5.68
N GLY A 607 -5.38 -46.28 5.42
CA GLY A 607 -4.03 -46.18 4.84
C GLY A 607 -2.95 -45.62 5.77
N HIS A 608 -3.10 -45.74 7.09
CA HIS A 608 -2.17 -45.23 8.08
C HIS A 608 -1.00 -46.19 8.36
N TRP A 609 -0.11 -46.37 7.38
CA TRP A 609 0.95 -47.39 7.43
C TRP A 609 1.97 -47.24 8.57
N ARG A 610 2.21 -46.02 9.08
CA ARG A 610 3.08 -45.81 10.26
C ARG A 610 2.44 -46.33 11.54
N VAL A 611 1.11 -46.25 11.65
CA VAL A 611 0.34 -46.86 12.73
C VAL A 611 0.36 -48.38 12.60
N VAL A 612 0.15 -48.91 11.39
CA VAL A 612 0.24 -50.36 11.13
C VAL A 612 1.61 -50.90 11.54
N ALA A 613 2.70 -50.21 11.15
CA ALA A 613 4.06 -50.57 11.54
C ALA A 613 4.25 -50.54 13.06
N PHE A 614 3.70 -49.53 13.74
CA PHE A 614 3.75 -49.40 15.20
C PHE A 614 3.01 -50.56 15.88
N LEU A 615 1.76 -50.84 15.48
CA LEU A 615 0.94 -51.92 16.01
C LEU A 615 1.57 -53.31 15.77
N CYS A 616 2.19 -53.54 14.60
CA CYS A 616 2.89 -54.79 14.29
C CYS A 616 4.15 -54.99 15.15
N ARG A 617 4.86 -53.92 15.52
CA ARG A 617 6.09 -53.98 16.32
C ARG A 617 5.83 -54.11 17.82
N HIS A 618 4.72 -53.53 18.31
CA HIS A 618 4.46 -53.36 19.74
C HIS A 618 3.24 -54.16 20.26
N GLY A 619 2.49 -54.86 19.41
CA GLY A 619 1.27 -55.54 19.84
C GLY A 619 1.48 -56.90 20.51
N GLU A 620 0.89 -57.10 21.71
CA GLU A 620 0.27 -58.34 22.25
C GLU A 620 -0.66 -57.97 23.44
N PRO A 621 -1.65 -58.78 23.86
CA PRO A 621 -2.62 -59.62 23.14
C PRO A 621 -4.07 -59.20 23.52
N GLY A 622 -4.76 -58.49 22.65
CA GLY A 622 -6.17 -58.13 22.81
C GLY A 622 -7.01 -58.78 21.72
N VAL A 623 -7.26 -60.09 21.86
CA VAL A 623 -8.05 -60.95 20.96
C VAL A 623 -7.36 -61.28 19.62
N SER A 624 -6.45 -62.27 19.68
CA SER A 624 -6.00 -63.05 18.51
C SER A 624 -7.14 -63.96 18.03
N ASN A 625 -8.04 -63.42 17.21
CA ASN A 625 -9.08 -64.21 16.55
C ASN A 625 -8.91 -64.16 15.04
N GLU A 626 -9.61 -65.06 14.35
CA GLU A 626 -9.76 -65.17 12.90
C GLU A 626 -10.00 -63.81 12.20
N ALA A 627 -10.65 -62.85 12.89
CA ALA A 627 -10.84 -61.48 12.42
C ALA A 627 -9.53 -60.71 12.22
N SER A 628 -8.54 -60.86 13.10
CA SER A 628 -7.23 -60.20 12.98
C SER A 628 -6.42 -60.76 11.80
N CYS A 629 -6.52 -62.09 11.58
CA CYS A 629 -5.94 -62.73 10.40
C CYS A 629 -6.62 -62.25 9.11
N ARG A 630 -7.95 -62.22 9.07
CA ARG A 630 -8.71 -61.68 7.92
C ARG A 630 -8.37 -60.22 7.63
N ASN A 631 -8.21 -59.37 8.65
CA ASN A 631 -7.89 -57.96 8.45
C ASN A 631 -6.49 -57.77 7.84
N ILE A 632 -5.51 -58.58 8.26
CA ILE A 632 -4.17 -58.58 7.66
C ILE A 632 -4.21 -59.17 6.24
N GLU A 633 -4.99 -60.23 6.01
CA GLU A 633 -5.21 -60.81 4.68
C GLU A 633 -5.86 -59.81 3.73
N ILE A 634 -6.91 -59.09 4.16
CA ILE A 634 -7.53 -57.99 3.41
C ILE A 634 -6.53 -56.87 3.12
N ALA A 635 -5.64 -56.52 4.06
CA ALA A 635 -4.58 -55.54 3.82
C ALA A 635 -3.59 -55.98 2.73
N ILE A 636 -3.29 -57.28 2.69
CA ILE A 636 -2.41 -57.89 1.68
C ILE A 636 -3.14 -58.03 0.33
N GLU A 637 -4.45 -58.30 0.33
CA GLU A 637 -5.28 -58.45 -0.88
C GLU A 637 -5.68 -57.11 -1.51
N ALA A 638 -5.92 -56.08 -0.70
CA ALA A 638 -6.16 -54.70 -1.16
C ALA A 638 -4.88 -54.02 -1.72
N PHE A 639 -3.78 -54.77 -1.78
CA PHE A 639 -2.53 -54.34 -2.42
C PHE A 639 -2.71 -54.25 -3.94
N ASP A 640 -2.71 -53.03 -4.44
CA ASP A 640 -2.54 -52.75 -5.86
C ASP A 640 -1.06 -52.37 -6.11
N PRO A 641 -0.31 -53.13 -6.94
CA PRO A 641 1.11 -52.88 -7.21
C PRO A 641 1.41 -51.49 -7.80
N GLU A 642 0.40 -50.75 -8.26
CA GLU A 642 0.55 -49.40 -8.81
C GLU A 642 0.50 -48.27 -7.74
N TRP A 643 0.29 -48.59 -6.45
CA TRP A 643 0.35 -47.59 -5.37
C TRP A 643 1.80 -47.24 -5.03
N THR A 644 2.33 -46.28 -5.76
CA THR A 644 3.64 -45.66 -5.53
C THR A 644 3.67 -44.87 -4.21
N GLU A 645 4.08 -45.51 -3.12
CA GLU A 645 4.96 -44.91 -2.10
C GLU A 645 5.78 -46.03 -1.44
N ALA A 646 7.09 -45.84 -1.32
CA ALA A 646 8.09 -46.77 -0.77
C ALA A 646 7.92 -47.13 0.73
N ARG A 647 6.71 -47.09 1.27
CA ARG A 647 6.39 -47.25 2.69
C ARG A 647 5.76 -48.60 3.04
N LEU A 648 5.17 -49.31 2.07
CA LEU A 648 4.61 -50.67 2.29
C LEU A 648 5.65 -51.79 2.11
N SER A 649 6.77 -51.55 1.41
CA SER A 649 7.88 -52.53 1.33
C SER A 649 8.50 -52.83 2.70
N ASP A 650 8.49 -51.85 3.60
CA ASP A 650 9.02 -51.98 4.96
C ASP A 650 8.00 -52.60 5.93
N VAL A 651 6.71 -52.49 5.62
CA VAL A 651 5.59 -52.95 6.46
C VAL A 651 5.10 -54.34 6.07
N LEU A 652 5.18 -54.72 4.79
CA LEU A 652 4.80 -56.05 4.29
C LEU A 652 5.55 -57.19 5.00
N PRO A 653 6.88 -57.12 5.27
CA PRO A 653 7.57 -58.13 6.05
C PRO A 653 7.08 -58.20 7.50
N LEU A 654 6.65 -57.07 8.08
CA LEU A 654 6.11 -57.02 9.44
C LEU A 654 4.70 -57.63 9.50
N LEU A 655 3.86 -57.36 8.51
CA LEU A 655 2.53 -57.96 8.37
C LEU A 655 2.59 -59.47 8.15
N LEU A 656 3.48 -59.94 7.27
CA LEU A 656 3.68 -61.38 7.02
C LEU A 656 4.20 -62.10 8.27
N ARG A 657 5.22 -61.56 8.94
CA ARG A 657 5.71 -62.13 10.21
C ARG A 657 4.62 -62.18 11.28
N ARG A 658 3.78 -61.14 11.36
CA ARG A 658 2.70 -61.10 12.33
C ARG A 658 1.59 -62.10 11.98
N LEU A 659 1.27 -62.26 10.70
CA LEU A 659 0.31 -63.26 10.22
C LEU A 659 0.81 -64.68 10.51
N ASP A 660 2.09 -64.96 10.26
CA ASP A 660 2.71 -66.24 10.58
C ASP A 660 2.69 -66.52 12.10
N ALA A 661 2.99 -65.51 12.92
CA ALA A 661 2.92 -65.61 14.38
C ALA A 661 1.50 -65.77 14.93
N LEU A 662 0.47 -65.28 14.22
CA LEU A 662 -0.94 -65.48 14.60
C LEU A 662 -1.50 -66.83 14.12
N ARG A 663 -0.89 -67.44 13.10
CA ARG A 663 -1.27 -68.76 12.54
C ARG A 663 -0.55 -69.93 13.23
N ALA A 664 0.65 -69.68 13.77
CA ALA A 664 1.39 -70.60 14.63
C ALA A 664 0.82 -70.64 16.05
#